data_AF-A0A9P4WH11-F1
#
_entry.id   AF-A0A9P4WH11-F1
#
_cell.length_a   1.000
_cell.length_b   1.000
_cell.length_c   1.000
_cell.angle_alpha   90.00
_cell.angle_beta   90.00
_cell.angle_gamma   90.00
#
_symmetry.space_group_name_H-M   'P 1'
#
loop_
_entity.id
_entity.type
_entity.pdbx_description
1 polymer ?
#
loop_
_entity_poly.entity_id
_entity_poly.type
_entity_poly.pdbx_seq_one_letter_code
_entity_poly.pdbx_strand_id
1 'polypeptide(L)'
;MSAAPSIQPKFLPNRQDVGVVAVGFSGGQPKAGVDAAPMALIEAGLIKELEGDLDLKVVFDGQVHNYSEMLPSEDPDYRGMKRPKFVSAVTKEVSNQVYNYAKDGKLVLTLGGDHSIAMGTISGTAKAMRERLGREIAVIWVDAHADINTPETSDSGNIHGMPVSFLTGLAKEDREDCFGWLKAEHMLSTKKLVYIGLRDIDRGEKKILREHGIKAFSMHDVDRHGIGKVMDMALAWIGSDTPIHLSFDIDALDPMWAPSTGTAVRGGLTLREGDFIAECVAETGSLIALDLVEVNPSLDEVGASDTIRAGNSIIRCALGDTLLGWAGFTVARQLDVKKYQTVVVSPRSYFAFTPLLASTAVGTLEFRTALEPVRSRRTKVEFVQGWADDVDFKNKTLTVEQAVDDPTQGLALTQDRHAGESHEERASHRQSDVEKGNTFDLTYDKLIVTVGCYSQTFGTPGVRELAFFLKDVGDARKIRNRLLACFEAAALPTTPEEMKKQLLNFAVVGGGPTGIEFSAELHDLINEDMARIYPELIKYHKITVYDVAEKVLPMFDEKLARYAMDKFKREGIDIKTKHHVEELSRGSPFERSNLESEQDFRLFTLKIKEEGELGVGMCVWSTGLMQNPFVHQALSNVRAVPDNLRLIESAGDPSFAKDVAWKVKKDERSGSIITDDRLRLKVVPQGKNDKHVAAVVDDVYVLGDCGIIEGTRYPATAQVASQKGLWLAKRLNKQDLDKAGFKFKDLGTLAYIGNWDALFQGGKWGRLQGYIAWAIWRGAYLTRTVSWRNKILVPVYWAVNWVFGRDISRF
;
A
#
# COMPACT_ATOMS: atom_id res chain seq x y z
N MET A 1 2.49 -19.55 -24.70
CA MET A 1 3.75 -20.00 -24.06
C MET A 1 4.67 -18.80 -23.86
N SER A 2 5.26 -18.69 -22.66
CA SER A 2 6.28 -17.74 -22.16
C SER A 2 6.00 -16.21 -22.26
N ALA A 3 6.42 -15.35 -21.32
CA ALA A 3 6.75 -15.52 -19.88
C ALA A 3 6.94 -14.12 -19.22
N ALA A 4 6.58 -13.97 -17.94
CA ALA A 4 6.85 -12.77 -17.10
C ALA A 4 8.35 -12.71 -16.68
N PRO A 5 8.82 -11.80 -15.79
CA PRO A 5 10.13 -11.93 -15.19
C PRO A 5 9.93 -12.62 -13.85
N SER A 6 10.13 -13.92 -13.83
CA SER A 6 10.58 -14.49 -12.58
C SER A 6 11.91 -13.79 -12.25
N ILE A 7 11.93 -12.97 -11.19
CA ILE A 7 13.17 -12.47 -10.58
C ILE A 7 14.04 -13.71 -10.36
N GLN A 8 15.14 -13.81 -11.12
CA GLN A 8 15.76 -15.11 -11.34
C GLN A 8 16.28 -15.66 -10.01
N PRO A 9 15.89 -16.89 -9.63
CA PRO A 9 16.38 -17.50 -8.41
C PRO A 9 17.87 -17.80 -8.55
N LYS A 10 18.69 -17.32 -7.62
CA LYS A 10 20.14 -17.60 -7.62
C LYS A 10 20.48 -19.01 -7.16
N PHE A 11 19.65 -19.57 -6.27
CA PHE A 11 19.95 -20.77 -5.49
C PHE A 11 18.87 -21.87 -5.60
N LEU A 12 17.83 -21.66 -6.41
CA LEU A 12 16.78 -22.63 -6.73
C LEU A 12 16.73 -22.84 -8.26
N PRO A 13 16.48 -24.05 -8.80
CA PRO A 13 16.32 -24.25 -10.24
C PRO A 13 15.10 -23.53 -10.84
N ASN A 14 14.09 -23.22 -10.03
CA ASN A 14 12.87 -22.53 -10.44
C ASN A 14 12.27 -21.72 -9.28
N ARG A 15 11.74 -20.51 -9.57
CA ARG A 15 11.04 -19.64 -8.60
C ARG A 15 9.54 -19.95 -8.47
N GLN A 16 8.97 -20.71 -9.41
CA GLN A 16 7.56 -21.11 -9.34
C GLN A 16 7.33 -22.33 -8.46
N ASP A 17 8.31 -23.22 -8.27
CA ASP A 17 8.12 -24.46 -7.53
C ASP A 17 8.32 -24.21 -6.02
N VAL A 18 7.22 -24.23 -5.26
CA VAL A 18 7.18 -23.97 -3.81
C VAL A 18 6.74 -25.24 -3.08
N GLY A 19 7.52 -25.74 -2.12
CA GLY A 19 7.09 -26.78 -1.19
C GLY A 19 6.48 -26.13 0.06
N VAL A 20 5.32 -26.60 0.52
CA VAL A 20 4.65 -26.07 1.73
C VAL A 20 4.71 -27.10 2.85
N VAL A 21 5.14 -26.67 4.03
CA VAL A 21 5.16 -27.47 5.27
C VAL A 21 4.24 -26.78 6.28
N ALA A 22 3.16 -27.44 6.70
CA ALA A 22 2.19 -26.87 7.63
C ALA A 22 2.36 -27.49 9.02
N VAL A 23 2.81 -26.69 10.00
CA VAL A 23 3.33 -27.15 11.29
C VAL A 23 2.42 -26.71 12.43
N GLY A 24 1.52 -27.60 12.86
CA GLY A 24 0.64 -27.37 14.00
C GLY A 24 1.36 -27.71 15.31
N PHE A 25 2.11 -26.77 15.89
CA PHE A 25 2.90 -27.04 17.10
C PHE A 25 2.95 -25.88 18.09
N SER A 26 2.63 -26.15 19.36
CA SER A 26 2.73 -25.23 20.50
C SER A 26 3.54 -25.81 21.67
N GLY A 27 4.45 -26.75 21.38
CA GLY A 27 5.24 -27.46 22.39
C GLY A 27 6.44 -26.69 22.93
N GLY A 28 6.93 -25.65 22.23
CA GLY A 28 8.02 -24.78 22.68
C GLY A 28 7.60 -23.69 23.65
N GLN A 29 6.30 -23.36 23.71
CA GLN A 29 5.76 -22.22 24.48
C GLN A 29 4.60 -22.61 25.44
N PRO A 30 4.19 -21.76 26.39
CA PRO A 30 3.15 -22.10 27.36
C PRO A 30 1.71 -21.83 26.86
N LYS A 31 1.51 -21.14 25.74
CA LYS A 31 0.19 -20.85 25.17
C LYS A 31 -0.08 -21.78 23.98
N ALA A 32 -1.29 -22.36 23.94
CA ALA A 32 -1.78 -23.09 22.77
C ALA A 32 -2.36 -22.13 21.72
N GLY A 33 -2.67 -22.67 20.53
CA GLY A 33 -3.41 -21.97 19.47
C GLY A 33 -2.58 -21.62 18.23
N VAL A 34 -1.27 -21.43 18.37
CA VAL A 34 -0.34 -21.35 17.20
C VAL A 34 -0.28 -22.66 16.42
N ASP A 35 -0.70 -23.77 17.02
CA ASP A 35 -0.96 -25.05 16.37
C ASP A 35 -2.14 -25.01 15.36
N ALA A 36 -3.12 -24.11 15.54
CA ALA A 36 -4.20 -23.89 14.59
C ALA A 36 -3.82 -22.94 13.42
N ALA A 37 -2.72 -22.20 13.56
CA ALA A 37 -2.25 -21.21 12.59
C ALA A 37 -2.06 -21.70 11.14
N PRO A 38 -1.49 -22.89 10.88
CA PRO A 38 -1.27 -23.35 9.51
C PRO A 38 -2.59 -23.53 8.78
N MET A 39 -3.59 -24.11 9.46
CA MET A 39 -4.93 -24.28 8.91
C MET A 39 -5.58 -22.92 8.64
N ALA A 40 -5.55 -22.00 9.60
CA ALA A 40 -6.19 -20.69 9.48
C ALA A 40 -5.61 -19.84 8.33
N LEU A 41 -4.29 -19.86 8.11
CA LEU A 41 -3.63 -19.20 6.98
C LEU A 41 -4.07 -19.81 5.63
N ILE A 42 -4.15 -21.15 5.55
CA ILE A 42 -4.57 -21.90 4.35
C ILE A 42 -6.07 -21.68 4.04
N GLU A 43 -6.94 -21.73 5.05
CA GLU A 43 -8.40 -21.52 4.93
C GLU A 43 -8.74 -20.09 4.55
N ALA A 44 -7.99 -19.10 5.07
CA ALA A 44 -8.03 -17.71 4.62
C ALA A 44 -7.56 -17.48 3.17
N GLY A 45 -7.24 -18.56 2.44
CA GLY A 45 -7.09 -18.58 0.99
C GLY A 45 -5.66 -18.68 0.48
N LEU A 46 -4.66 -18.69 1.37
CA LEU A 46 -3.24 -18.51 1.00
C LEU A 46 -2.80 -19.36 -0.19
N ILE A 47 -2.97 -20.69 -0.14
CA ILE A 47 -2.53 -21.60 -1.20
C ILE A 47 -3.16 -21.24 -2.56
N LYS A 48 -4.49 -20.97 -2.55
CA LYS A 48 -5.25 -20.58 -3.75
C LYS A 48 -4.79 -19.22 -4.29
N GLU A 49 -4.31 -18.32 -3.44
CA GLU A 49 -3.74 -17.04 -3.83
C GLU A 49 -2.28 -17.17 -4.33
N LEU A 50 -1.48 -18.09 -3.79
CA LEU A 50 -0.14 -18.37 -4.31
C LEU A 50 -0.18 -19.00 -5.70
N GLU A 51 -1.05 -19.98 -5.92
CA GLU A 51 -1.28 -20.57 -7.24
C GLU A 51 -2.02 -19.60 -8.17
N GLY A 52 -3.26 -19.26 -7.81
CA GLY A 52 -4.20 -18.54 -8.66
C GLY A 52 -3.97 -17.04 -8.75
N ASP A 53 -3.20 -16.44 -7.82
CA ASP A 53 -2.92 -15.00 -7.79
C ASP A 53 -1.42 -14.63 -7.95
N LEU A 54 -0.48 -15.59 -7.90
CA LEU A 54 0.96 -15.37 -8.14
C LEU A 54 1.61 -16.32 -9.19
N ASP A 55 0.86 -17.25 -9.79
CA ASP A 55 1.35 -18.22 -10.80
C ASP A 55 2.48 -19.12 -10.27
N LEU A 56 2.32 -19.61 -9.04
CA LEU A 56 3.24 -20.55 -8.38
C LEU A 56 2.67 -21.97 -8.44
N LYS A 57 3.56 -22.96 -8.53
CA LYS A 57 3.25 -24.38 -8.43
C LYS A 57 3.49 -24.79 -6.98
N VAL A 58 2.43 -24.80 -6.20
CA VAL A 58 2.50 -25.21 -4.80
C VAL A 58 2.48 -26.73 -4.71
N VAL A 59 3.49 -27.29 -4.06
CA VAL A 59 3.58 -28.70 -3.68
C VAL A 59 3.30 -28.78 -2.20
N PHE A 60 2.06 -29.13 -1.88
CA PHE A 60 1.54 -29.33 -0.53
C PHE A 60 0.92 -30.73 -0.46
N ASP A 61 1.09 -31.43 0.66
CA ASP A 61 0.53 -32.77 0.88
C ASP A 61 -0.96 -32.75 1.29
N GLY A 62 -1.51 -31.57 1.57
CA GLY A 62 -2.89 -31.35 1.96
C GLY A 62 -3.16 -31.50 3.47
N GLN A 63 -2.13 -31.61 4.30
CA GLN A 63 -2.27 -31.91 5.73
C GLN A 63 -1.56 -30.88 6.61
N VAL A 64 -2.10 -30.65 7.81
CA VAL A 64 -1.40 -29.93 8.88
C VAL A 64 -0.83 -30.99 9.83
N HIS A 65 0.49 -30.98 9.98
CA HIS A 65 1.21 -31.94 10.83
C HIS A 65 1.14 -31.44 12.27
N ASN A 66 0.43 -32.18 13.14
CA ASN A 66 0.18 -31.78 14.53
C ASN A 66 1.10 -32.50 15.54
N TYR A 67 1.86 -33.50 15.08
CA TYR A 67 2.91 -34.22 15.82
C TYR A 67 2.51 -34.84 17.18
N SER A 68 1.22 -34.95 17.49
CA SER A 68 0.71 -35.46 18.77
C SER A 68 1.14 -36.90 19.06
N GLU A 69 1.41 -37.68 18.02
CA GLU A 69 1.98 -39.04 18.06
C GLU A 69 3.46 -39.07 18.48
N MET A 70 4.16 -37.93 18.45
CA MET A 70 5.55 -37.79 18.92
C MET A 70 5.66 -37.39 20.39
N LEU A 71 4.53 -37.19 21.09
CA LEU A 71 4.51 -36.85 22.51
C LEU A 71 5.06 -38.01 23.35
N PRO A 72 6.21 -37.85 24.04
CA PRO A 72 6.81 -38.92 24.84
C PRO A 72 6.00 -39.17 26.13
N SER A 73 6.09 -40.38 26.67
CA SER A 73 5.42 -40.75 27.93
C SER A 73 5.95 -40.00 29.16
N GLU A 74 7.21 -39.55 29.12
CA GLU A 74 7.86 -38.76 30.17
C GLU A 74 8.82 -37.75 29.54
N ASP A 75 8.58 -36.45 29.77
CA ASP A 75 9.46 -35.35 29.34
C ASP A 75 9.80 -34.43 30.52
N PRO A 76 10.64 -34.89 31.46
CA PRO A 76 11.02 -34.09 32.61
C PRO A 76 11.93 -32.92 32.19
N ASP A 77 11.71 -31.76 32.79
CA ASP A 77 12.52 -30.56 32.56
C ASP A 77 14.01 -30.86 32.71
N TYR A 78 14.82 -30.40 31.75
CA TYR A 78 16.24 -30.74 31.65
C TYR A 78 17.04 -29.51 31.26
N ARG A 79 18.07 -29.18 32.06
CA ARG A 79 18.87 -27.93 31.96
C ARG A 79 18.02 -26.66 31.95
N GLY A 80 16.89 -26.66 32.65
CA GLY A 80 15.94 -25.53 32.70
C GLY A 80 14.95 -25.48 31.53
N MET A 81 15.15 -26.28 30.47
CA MET A 81 14.19 -26.40 29.36
C MET A 81 12.97 -27.24 29.75
N LYS A 82 11.78 -26.76 29.37
CA LYS A 82 10.49 -27.48 29.51
C LYS A 82 10.14 -28.26 28.26
N ARG A 83 9.63 -29.48 28.42
CA ARG A 83 9.30 -30.42 27.32
C ARG A 83 10.42 -30.60 26.26
N PRO A 84 11.71 -30.76 26.64
CA PRO A 84 12.81 -30.74 25.70
C PRO A 84 12.84 -31.93 24.74
N LYS A 85 12.39 -33.13 25.13
CA LYS A 85 12.34 -34.28 24.21
C LYS A 85 11.28 -34.09 23.13
N PHE A 86 10.11 -33.57 23.48
CA PHE A 86 9.01 -33.37 22.54
C PHE A 86 9.37 -32.31 21.49
N VAL A 87 9.86 -31.15 21.92
CA VAL A 87 10.32 -30.10 21.00
C VAL A 87 11.51 -30.59 20.15
N SER A 88 12.45 -31.34 20.73
CA SER A 88 13.55 -31.98 20.01
C SER A 88 13.07 -32.96 18.93
N ALA A 89 12.08 -33.80 19.22
CA ALA A 89 11.52 -34.76 18.28
C ALA A 89 10.79 -34.07 17.12
N VAL A 90 9.93 -33.10 17.41
CA VAL A 90 9.15 -32.38 16.39
C VAL A 90 10.05 -31.53 15.50
N THR A 91 11.00 -30.77 16.08
CA THR A 91 11.94 -29.97 15.27
C THR A 91 12.85 -30.82 14.39
N LYS A 92 13.20 -32.05 14.83
CA LYS A 92 13.92 -33.04 14.01
C LYS A 92 13.08 -33.48 12.79
N GLU A 93 11.77 -33.67 12.95
CA GLU A 93 10.91 -34.04 11.83
C GLU A 93 10.58 -32.85 10.91
N VAL A 94 10.34 -31.65 11.46
CA VAL A 94 10.23 -30.42 10.64
C VAL A 94 11.51 -30.23 9.81
N SER A 95 12.68 -30.50 10.39
CA SER A 95 13.96 -30.53 9.66
C SER A 95 13.96 -31.53 8.51
N ASN A 96 13.46 -32.75 8.71
CA ASN A 96 13.34 -33.76 7.65
C ASN A 96 12.39 -33.30 6.52
N GLN A 97 11.22 -32.76 6.87
CA GLN A 97 10.21 -32.31 5.90
C GLN A 97 10.70 -31.12 5.07
N VAL A 98 11.27 -30.10 5.71
CA VAL A 98 11.85 -28.93 5.04
C VAL A 98 13.07 -29.32 4.20
N TYR A 99 13.95 -30.18 4.71
CA TYR A 99 15.05 -30.77 3.94
C TYR A 99 14.54 -31.50 2.68
N ASN A 100 13.44 -32.27 2.78
CA ASN A 100 12.88 -33.01 1.65
C ASN A 100 12.39 -32.12 0.50
N TYR A 101 11.89 -30.91 0.77
CA TYR A 101 11.58 -29.94 -0.29
C TYR A 101 12.80 -29.12 -0.75
N ALA A 102 13.68 -28.72 0.17
CA ALA A 102 14.85 -27.90 -0.11
C ALA A 102 15.94 -28.64 -0.91
N LYS A 103 16.12 -29.95 -0.69
CA LYS A 103 17.05 -30.82 -1.44
C LYS A 103 16.66 -30.98 -2.91
N ASP A 104 15.37 -30.90 -3.20
CA ASP A 104 14.80 -30.98 -4.55
C ASP A 104 14.88 -29.65 -5.31
N GLY A 105 15.31 -28.56 -4.66
CA GLY A 105 15.39 -27.23 -5.26
C GLY A 105 14.12 -26.39 -5.22
N LYS A 106 13.11 -26.78 -4.43
CA LYS A 106 11.90 -25.96 -4.24
C LYS A 106 12.19 -24.82 -3.25
N LEU A 107 11.49 -23.69 -3.38
CA LEU A 107 11.40 -22.72 -2.28
C LEU A 107 10.56 -23.35 -1.17
N VAL A 108 11.00 -23.33 0.09
CA VAL A 108 10.19 -23.91 1.19
C VAL A 108 9.43 -22.82 1.92
N LEU A 109 8.12 -22.98 2.03
CA LEU A 109 7.24 -22.13 2.83
C LEU A 109 6.73 -22.94 4.02
N THR A 110 7.18 -22.61 5.23
CA THR A 110 6.64 -23.19 6.46
C THR A 110 5.57 -22.27 7.03
N LEU A 111 4.45 -22.85 7.49
CA LEU A 111 3.30 -22.12 8.01
C LEU A 111 3.01 -22.56 9.45
N GLY A 112 2.91 -21.58 10.35
CA GLY A 112 2.42 -21.74 11.72
C GLY A 112 3.40 -22.40 12.70
N GLY A 113 2.89 -22.63 13.92
CA GLY A 113 3.66 -23.14 15.04
C GLY A 113 4.31 -22.03 15.88
N ASP A 114 4.79 -22.40 17.07
CA ASP A 114 5.60 -21.54 17.93
C ASP A 114 7.04 -21.37 17.40
N HIS A 115 7.74 -20.30 17.77
CA HIS A 115 9.04 -19.97 17.14
C HIS A 115 10.13 -21.04 17.38
N SER A 116 9.96 -22.00 18.31
CA SER A 116 10.90 -23.13 18.41
C SER A 116 10.96 -23.99 17.13
N ILE A 117 9.91 -23.97 16.29
CA ILE A 117 9.91 -24.69 15.02
C ILE A 117 11.00 -24.18 14.04
N ALA A 118 11.50 -22.95 14.23
CA ALA A 118 12.61 -22.40 13.46
C ALA A 118 13.88 -23.24 13.58
N MET A 119 14.08 -23.99 14.69
CA MET A 119 15.17 -24.97 14.76
C MET A 119 15.09 -25.99 13.62
N GLY A 120 13.88 -26.45 13.25
CA GLY A 120 13.67 -27.40 12.17
C GLY A 120 13.70 -26.76 10.78
N THR A 121 13.03 -25.62 10.60
CA THR A 121 12.96 -24.95 9.28
C THR A 121 14.35 -24.53 8.80
N ILE A 122 15.14 -23.95 9.70
CA ILE A 122 16.49 -23.45 9.40
C ILE A 122 17.45 -24.63 9.26
N SER A 123 17.42 -25.65 10.13
CA SER A 123 18.33 -26.80 10.05
C SER A 123 18.16 -27.59 8.75
N GLY A 124 16.92 -27.88 8.35
CA GLY A 124 16.61 -28.61 7.13
C GLY A 124 17.02 -27.83 5.88
N THR A 125 16.79 -26.51 5.90
CA THR A 125 17.22 -25.59 4.82
C THR A 125 18.75 -25.52 4.74
N ALA A 126 19.44 -25.35 5.87
CA ALA A 126 20.89 -25.20 5.94
C ALA A 126 21.61 -26.45 5.45
N LYS A 127 21.18 -27.64 5.89
CA LYS A 127 21.69 -28.93 5.42
C LYS A 127 21.52 -29.08 3.90
N ALA A 128 20.30 -28.82 3.40
CA ALA A 128 20.01 -28.93 1.96
C ALA A 128 20.87 -28.00 1.09
N MET A 129 21.16 -26.76 1.54
CA MET A 129 22.03 -25.85 0.77
C MET A 129 23.51 -26.25 0.84
N ARG A 130 23.99 -26.78 1.97
CA ARG A 130 25.35 -27.30 2.09
C ARG A 130 25.58 -28.47 1.13
N GLU A 131 24.65 -29.43 1.07
CA GLU A 131 24.77 -30.59 0.17
C GLU A 131 24.55 -30.24 -1.31
N ARG A 132 23.59 -29.37 -1.65
CA ARG A 132 23.30 -28.99 -3.04
C ARG A 132 24.31 -28.02 -3.64
N LEU A 133 24.82 -27.08 -2.85
CA LEU A 133 25.51 -25.88 -3.34
C LEU A 133 26.89 -25.66 -2.69
N GLY A 134 27.26 -26.40 -1.65
CA GLY A 134 28.47 -26.15 -0.86
C GLY A 134 28.43 -24.83 -0.09
N ARG A 135 27.24 -24.27 0.17
CA ARG A 135 27.05 -22.93 0.74
C ARG A 135 26.32 -22.96 2.07
N GLU A 136 26.75 -22.09 2.97
CA GLU A 136 25.95 -21.71 4.14
C GLU A 136 24.82 -20.77 3.74
N ILE A 137 23.73 -20.79 4.52
CA ILE A 137 22.62 -19.85 4.38
C ILE A 137 22.82 -18.63 5.28
N ALA A 138 22.10 -17.55 4.99
CA ALA A 138 21.86 -16.48 5.92
C ALA A 138 20.42 -16.51 6.41
N VAL A 139 20.21 -16.01 7.63
CA VAL A 139 18.89 -15.78 8.21
C VAL A 139 18.68 -14.29 8.42
N ILE A 140 17.58 -13.78 7.86
CA ILE A 140 16.96 -12.54 8.32
C ILE A 140 15.88 -12.98 9.30
N TRP A 141 16.00 -12.53 10.54
CA TRP A 141 15.10 -12.83 11.65
C TRP A 141 14.30 -11.55 11.94
N VAL A 142 12.99 -11.59 11.69
CA VAL A 142 12.09 -10.43 11.84
C VAL A 142 11.17 -10.72 13.02
N ASP A 143 11.36 -10.00 14.12
CA ASP A 143 10.89 -10.40 15.46
C ASP A 143 10.88 -9.21 16.43
N ALA A 144 10.01 -9.21 17.45
CA ALA A 144 10.12 -8.31 18.61
C ALA A 144 11.21 -8.75 19.59
N HIS A 145 11.42 -10.06 19.71
CA HIS A 145 12.35 -10.79 20.58
C HIS A 145 13.59 -11.26 19.80
N ALA A 146 14.54 -11.93 20.46
CA ALA A 146 15.77 -12.39 19.81
C ALA A 146 15.96 -13.92 19.81
N ASP A 147 15.19 -14.64 20.62
CA ASP A 147 15.08 -16.10 20.64
C ASP A 147 16.44 -16.83 20.65
N ILE A 148 17.39 -16.20 21.35
CA ILE A 148 18.81 -16.59 21.44
C ILE A 148 19.25 -16.85 22.89
N ASN A 149 18.31 -16.96 23.83
CA ASN A 149 18.65 -17.44 25.17
C ASN A 149 19.18 -18.87 25.09
N THR A 150 20.25 -19.14 25.83
CA THR A 150 20.69 -20.51 26.13
C THR A 150 19.81 -21.11 27.24
N PRO A 151 19.76 -22.44 27.42
CA PRO A 151 19.09 -23.08 28.56
C PRO A 151 19.52 -22.49 29.91
N GLU A 152 20.80 -22.10 30.03
CA GLU A 152 21.39 -21.49 31.21
C GLU A 152 21.13 -19.97 31.37
N THR A 153 20.49 -19.29 30.40
CA THR A 153 20.15 -17.85 30.48
C THR A 153 18.66 -17.53 30.38
N SER A 154 17.80 -18.50 30.06
CA SER A 154 16.36 -18.29 30.02
C SER A 154 15.75 -18.31 31.42
N ASP A 155 15.19 -17.18 31.86
CA ASP A 155 14.41 -17.10 33.11
C ASP A 155 13.06 -17.84 33.00
N SER A 156 12.58 -18.11 31.78
CA SER A 156 11.27 -18.74 31.53
C SER A 156 11.35 -20.27 31.38
N GLY A 157 12.45 -20.80 30.86
CA GLY A 157 12.61 -22.23 30.51
C GLY A 157 11.78 -22.70 29.30
N ASN A 158 11.07 -21.78 28.62
CA ASN A 158 10.30 -22.09 27.42
C ASN A 158 11.24 -22.11 26.21
N ILE A 159 11.17 -23.15 25.37
CA ILE A 159 12.16 -23.40 24.31
C ILE A 159 11.97 -22.49 23.09
N HIS A 160 10.78 -21.91 22.88
CA HIS A 160 10.58 -20.93 21.81
C HIS A 160 11.54 -19.74 21.91
N GLY A 161 11.92 -19.28 23.11
CA GLY A 161 12.95 -18.25 23.30
C GLY A 161 14.41 -18.69 23.15
N MET A 162 14.68 -19.91 22.66
CA MET A 162 16.03 -20.50 22.54
C MET A 162 16.52 -20.98 21.15
N PRO A 163 15.73 -21.03 20.05
CA PRO A 163 16.08 -21.76 18.82
C PRO A 163 17.37 -21.27 18.17
N VAL A 164 17.62 -19.96 18.19
CA VAL A 164 18.82 -19.38 17.59
C VAL A 164 20.07 -19.82 18.34
N SER A 165 19.99 -20.01 19.67
CA SER A 165 21.14 -20.44 20.47
C SER A 165 21.60 -21.86 20.11
N PHE A 166 20.67 -22.77 19.81
CA PHE A 166 20.96 -24.13 19.34
C PHE A 166 21.42 -24.13 17.89
N LEU A 167 20.73 -23.40 17.01
CA LEU A 167 21.10 -23.26 15.59
C LEU A 167 22.52 -22.70 15.42
N THR A 168 22.96 -21.77 16.28
CA THR A 168 24.31 -21.18 16.23
C THR A 168 25.36 -21.95 17.04
N GLY A 169 24.99 -23.04 17.73
CA GLY A 169 25.89 -23.84 18.57
C GLY A 169 26.40 -23.12 19.82
N LEU A 170 25.71 -22.06 20.25
CA LEU A 170 25.94 -21.36 21.52
C LEU A 170 25.40 -22.22 22.68
N ALA A 171 24.17 -22.70 22.54
CA ALA A 171 23.69 -23.85 23.29
C ALA A 171 24.23 -25.13 22.62
N LYS A 172 24.84 -26.00 23.42
CA LYS A 172 25.37 -27.29 22.99
C LYS A 172 24.73 -28.40 23.80
N GLU A 173 24.41 -29.52 23.17
CA GLU A 173 23.89 -30.72 23.81
C GLU A 173 24.31 -31.93 22.98
N ASP A 174 24.65 -33.04 23.64
CA ASP A 174 25.13 -34.28 23.00
C ASP A 174 24.03 -35.36 22.95
N ARG A 175 22.96 -35.20 23.75
CA ARG A 175 21.81 -36.11 23.78
C ARG A 175 20.98 -36.06 22.51
N GLU A 176 21.00 -37.14 21.72
CA GLU A 176 20.15 -37.32 20.52
C GLU A 176 18.65 -37.15 20.79
N ASP A 177 18.17 -37.41 22.01
CA ASP A 177 16.76 -37.20 22.39
C ASP A 177 16.43 -35.74 22.75
N CYS A 178 17.43 -34.90 23.05
CA CYS A 178 17.29 -33.47 23.38
C CYS A 178 18.22 -32.60 22.50
N PHE A 179 17.84 -32.31 21.25
CA PHE A 179 18.55 -31.44 20.30
C PHE A 179 19.96 -31.85 19.86
N GLY A 180 20.60 -32.84 20.49
CA GLY A 180 21.94 -33.30 20.10
C GLY A 180 22.02 -33.88 18.68
N TRP A 181 20.89 -34.08 18.01
CA TRP A 181 20.79 -34.39 16.59
C TRP A 181 21.25 -33.24 15.67
N LEU A 182 21.28 -31.99 16.15
CA LEU A 182 21.80 -30.83 15.43
C LEU A 182 23.32 -30.94 15.27
N LYS A 183 23.76 -31.61 14.20
CA LYS A 183 25.18 -31.66 13.80
C LYS A 183 25.58 -30.42 13.00
N ALA A 184 26.89 -30.18 12.83
CA ALA A 184 27.43 -28.97 12.17
C ALA A 184 26.85 -28.63 10.78
N GLU A 185 26.39 -29.63 10.02
CA GLU A 185 25.70 -29.44 8.73
C GLU A 185 24.34 -28.71 8.83
N HIS A 186 23.72 -28.70 10.01
CA HIS A 186 22.47 -28.03 10.33
C HIS A 186 22.68 -26.59 10.85
N MET A 187 23.85 -26.31 11.44
CA MET A 187 24.10 -25.10 12.22
C MET A 187 24.30 -23.84 11.37
N LEU A 188 24.27 -22.66 12.00
CA LEU A 188 24.51 -21.36 11.39
C LEU A 188 25.76 -20.69 11.97
N SER A 189 26.43 -19.90 11.13
CA SER A 189 27.38 -18.90 11.62
C SER A 189 26.62 -17.70 12.19
N THR A 190 26.99 -17.23 13.39
CA THR A 190 26.47 -15.98 13.98
C THR A 190 26.69 -14.75 13.07
N LYS A 191 27.67 -14.80 12.18
CA LYS A 191 27.96 -13.77 11.16
C LYS A 191 26.99 -13.79 9.97
N LYS A 192 26.14 -14.81 9.86
CA LYS A 192 25.13 -14.97 8.81
C LYS A 192 23.70 -14.78 9.32
N LEU A 193 23.57 -14.27 10.55
CA LEU A 193 22.32 -13.85 11.16
C LEU A 193 22.21 -12.32 11.15
N VAL A 194 21.00 -11.81 10.92
CA VAL A 194 20.65 -10.40 11.16
C VAL A 194 19.21 -10.29 11.69
N TYR A 195 19.02 -9.48 12.73
CA TYR A 195 17.70 -9.19 13.32
C TYR A 195 17.12 -7.86 12.84
N ILE A 196 15.79 -7.79 12.69
CA ILE A 196 15.01 -6.58 12.39
C ILE A 196 13.74 -6.57 13.25
N GLY A 197 13.46 -5.45 13.94
CA GLY A 197 12.22 -5.27 14.73
C GLY A 197 12.38 -5.41 16.24
N LEU A 198 13.60 -5.70 16.73
CA LEU A 198 13.86 -5.96 18.15
C LEU A 198 13.40 -4.80 19.03
N ARG A 199 12.65 -5.10 20.09
CA ARG A 199 12.20 -4.11 21.07
C ARG A 199 12.06 -4.63 22.49
N ASP A 200 11.71 -5.91 22.66
CA ASP A 200 11.65 -6.57 23.95
C ASP A 200 12.62 -7.76 23.93
N ILE A 201 13.63 -7.73 24.78
CA ILE A 201 14.78 -8.66 24.68
C ILE A 201 15.47 -8.76 26.04
N ASP A 202 15.87 -9.96 26.41
CA ASP A 202 16.37 -10.28 27.74
C ASP A 202 17.77 -9.71 28.02
N ARG A 203 18.15 -9.70 29.31
CA ARG A 203 19.53 -9.39 29.72
C ARG A 203 20.53 -10.42 29.21
N GLY A 204 20.14 -11.69 29.11
CA GLY A 204 20.94 -12.77 28.52
C GLY A 204 21.20 -12.52 27.04
N GLU A 205 20.14 -12.30 26.27
CA GLU A 205 20.20 -12.04 24.82
C GLU A 205 20.98 -10.75 24.49
N LYS A 206 20.69 -9.65 25.19
CA LYS A 206 21.43 -8.38 25.08
C LYS A 206 22.94 -8.55 25.32
N LYS A 207 23.34 -9.52 26.15
CA LYS A 207 24.74 -9.88 26.35
C LYS A 207 25.26 -10.74 25.19
N ILE A 208 24.55 -11.81 24.82
CA ILE A 208 24.93 -12.75 23.76
C ILE A 208 25.12 -12.03 22.41
N LEU A 209 24.17 -11.19 22.00
CA LEU A 209 24.22 -10.40 20.76
C LEU A 209 25.48 -9.51 20.70
N ARG A 210 25.85 -8.88 21.82
CA ARG A 210 27.02 -8.01 21.95
C ARG A 210 28.34 -8.79 21.93
N GLU A 211 28.43 -9.86 22.72
CA GLU A 211 29.66 -10.67 22.84
C GLU A 211 30.02 -11.39 21.53
N HIS A 212 29.02 -11.77 20.72
CA HIS A 212 29.23 -12.44 19.44
C HIS A 212 29.21 -11.50 18.23
N GLY A 213 28.98 -10.19 18.44
CA GLY A 213 28.94 -9.18 17.38
C GLY A 213 27.83 -9.40 16.36
N ILE A 214 26.69 -9.94 16.79
CA ILE A 214 25.56 -10.27 15.90
C ILE A 214 24.88 -8.96 15.48
N LYS A 215 24.54 -8.87 14.19
CA LYS A 215 23.92 -7.67 13.64
C LYS A 215 22.44 -7.64 13.99
N ALA A 216 21.99 -6.56 14.62
CA ALA A 216 20.60 -6.34 14.92
C ALA A 216 20.21 -4.90 14.59
N PHE A 217 18.94 -4.73 14.19
CA PHE A 217 18.25 -3.47 14.04
C PHE A 217 17.01 -3.51 14.92
N SER A 218 17.03 -2.72 15.98
CA SER A 218 15.89 -2.54 16.87
C SER A 218 14.83 -1.66 16.23
N MET A 219 13.64 -1.56 16.83
CA MET A 219 12.66 -0.55 16.40
C MET A 219 13.19 0.88 16.54
N HIS A 220 14.13 1.16 17.46
CA HIS A 220 14.84 2.44 17.44
C HIS A 220 15.64 2.64 16.14
N ASP A 221 16.26 1.59 15.57
CA ASP A 221 16.98 1.70 14.30
C ASP A 221 16.04 1.82 13.08
N VAL A 222 14.83 1.24 13.16
CA VAL A 222 13.77 1.39 12.14
C VAL A 222 13.17 2.79 12.19
N ASP A 223 12.75 3.26 13.37
CA ASP A 223 12.31 4.65 13.60
C ASP A 223 13.34 5.63 13.06
N ARG A 224 14.62 5.39 13.36
CA ARG A 224 15.75 6.31 13.13
C ARG A 224 16.17 6.49 11.67
N HIS A 225 15.89 5.51 10.82
CA HIS A 225 16.45 5.43 9.47
C HIS A 225 15.42 5.05 8.39
N GLY A 226 14.18 4.74 8.80
CA GLY A 226 13.17 4.11 7.95
C GLY A 226 13.51 2.66 7.61
N ILE A 227 12.48 1.84 7.39
CA ILE A 227 12.69 0.42 7.05
C ILE A 227 13.52 0.22 5.77
N GLY A 228 13.45 1.17 4.83
CA GLY A 228 14.24 1.19 3.59
C GLY A 228 15.74 1.07 3.87
N LYS A 229 16.25 1.92 4.77
CA LYS A 229 17.68 1.95 5.09
C LYS A 229 18.11 0.79 5.99
N VAL A 230 17.22 0.31 6.85
CA VAL A 230 17.45 -0.92 7.63
C VAL A 230 17.64 -2.12 6.70
N MET A 231 16.79 -2.28 5.67
CA MET A 231 16.93 -3.34 4.68
C MET A 231 18.22 -3.26 3.85
N ASP A 232 18.62 -2.05 3.40
CA ASP A 232 19.93 -1.82 2.78
C ASP A 232 21.07 -2.39 3.65
N MET A 233 21.09 -2.02 4.93
CA MET A 233 22.17 -2.39 5.85
C MET A 233 22.13 -3.89 6.23
N ALA A 234 20.94 -4.49 6.33
CA ALA A 234 20.79 -5.93 6.60
C ALA A 234 21.23 -6.79 5.40
N LEU A 235 20.84 -6.42 4.19
CA LEU A 235 21.24 -7.14 2.97
C LEU A 235 22.72 -6.95 2.64
N ALA A 236 23.29 -5.76 2.94
CA ALA A 236 24.72 -5.51 2.83
C ALA A 236 25.55 -6.35 3.83
N TRP A 237 25.05 -6.58 5.05
CA TRP A 237 25.68 -7.45 6.05
C TRP A 237 25.68 -8.93 5.62
N ILE A 238 24.55 -9.42 5.09
CA ILE A 238 24.43 -10.79 4.59
C ILE A 238 25.33 -11.03 3.37
N GLY A 239 25.37 -10.08 2.44
CA GLY A 239 26.11 -10.17 1.18
C GLY A 239 25.30 -10.80 0.05
N SER A 240 25.39 -10.21 -1.14
CA SER A 240 24.50 -10.43 -2.29
C SER A 240 24.58 -11.80 -2.98
N ASP A 241 25.49 -12.69 -2.54
CA ASP A 241 25.65 -14.07 -3.04
C ASP A 241 25.50 -15.10 -1.90
N THR A 242 24.53 -14.88 -1.01
CA THR A 242 24.16 -15.84 0.04
C THR A 242 22.70 -16.28 -0.13
N PRO A 243 22.37 -17.58 -0.04
CA PRO A 243 20.98 -18.02 0.05
C PRO A 243 20.34 -17.50 1.35
N ILE A 244 19.15 -16.90 1.24
CA ILE A 244 18.44 -16.28 2.37
C ILE A 244 17.26 -17.16 2.79
N HIS A 245 17.26 -17.52 4.06
CA HIS A 245 16.08 -17.95 4.80
C HIS A 245 15.51 -16.71 5.51
N LEU A 246 14.22 -16.44 5.34
CA LEU A 246 13.52 -15.38 6.09
C LEU A 246 12.70 -16.07 7.18
N SER A 247 13.03 -15.83 8.44
CA SER A 247 12.17 -16.22 9.56
C SER A 247 11.44 -14.97 10.03
N PHE A 248 10.12 -15.05 10.11
CA PHE A 248 9.27 -13.90 10.36
C PHE A 248 8.26 -14.24 11.45
N ASP A 249 8.49 -13.72 12.65
CA ASP A 249 7.47 -13.70 13.69
C ASP A 249 6.43 -12.62 13.36
N ILE A 250 5.14 -12.97 13.46
CA ILE A 250 4.09 -11.99 13.21
C ILE A 250 4.05 -10.89 14.26
N ASP A 251 4.54 -11.15 15.48
CA ASP A 251 4.65 -10.21 16.58
C ASP A 251 5.76 -9.16 16.37
N ALA A 252 6.62 -9.32 15.35
CA ALA A 252 7.47 -8.25 14.87
C ALA A 252 6.67 -6.99 14.48
N LEU A 253 5.43 -7.17 14.02
CA LEU A 253 4.48 -6.09 13.77
C LEU A 253 3.95 -5.50 15.08
N ASP A 254 3.53 -4.24 15.05
CA ASP A 254 2.76 -3.68 16.17
C ASP A 254 1.42 -4.45 16.33
N PRO A 255 0.93 -4.68 17.56
CA PRO A 255 -0.38 -5.30 17.81
C PRO A 255 -1.58 -4.59 17.17
N MET A 256 -1.41 -3.35 16.70
CA MET A 256 -2.36 -2.67 15.78
C MET A 256 -2.57 -3.42 14.44
N TRP A 257 -1.61 -4.24 14.01
CA TRP A 257 -1.64 -5.02 12.78
C TRP A 257 -1.61 -6.54 13.01
N ALA A 258 -1.04 -6.97 14.15
CA ALA A 258 -0.95 -8.37 14.58
C ALA A 258 -1.39 -8.55 16.05
N PRO A 259 -2.66 -8.30 16.41
CA PRO A 259 -3.13 -8.38 17.80
C PRO A 259 -3.13 -9.79 18.41
N SER A 260 -3.18 -10.86 17.59
CA SER A 260 -3.48 -12.23 18.05
C SER A 260 -2.24 -13.13 17.92
N THR A 261 -1.28 -12.92 18.83
CA THR A 261 0.01 -13.63 18.91
C THR A 261 0.40 -13.88 20.39
N GLY A 262 1.30 -14.83 20.63
CA GLY A 262 1.75 -15.23 21.97
C GLY A 262 2.37 -14.10 22.79
N THR A 263 3.09 -13.16 22.18
CA THR A 263 4.02 -12.25 22.89
C THR A 263 3.87 -10.75 22.56
N ALA A 264 2.97 -10.40 21.64
CA ALA A 264 2.43 -9.06 21.32
C ALA A 264 3.01 -7.82 22.07
N VAL A 265 4.08 -7.21 21.55
CA VAL A 265 4.72 -6.01 22.12
C VAL A 265 4.39 -4.74 21.32
N ARG A 266 3.94 -3.67 21.98
CA ARG A 266 3.68 -2.37 21.31
C ARG A 266 4.96 -1.64 20.86
N GLY A 267 4.82 -0.75 19.87
CA GLY A 267 5.93 -0.05 19.22
C GLY A 267 6.62 -0.92 18.17
N GLY A 268 5.88 -1.81 17.51
CA GLY A 268 6.40 -2.71 16.48
C GLY A 268 6.32 -2.14 15.05
N LEU A 269 6.73 -2.94 14.08
CA LEU A 269 6.67 -2.58 12.65
C LEU A 269 5.23 -2.31 12.22
N THR A 270 4.99 -1.33 11.36
CA THR A 270 3.71 -1.29 10.64
C THR A 270 3.63 -2.44 9.64
N LEU A 271 2.43 -2.89 9.31
CA LEU A 271 2.26 -3.93 8.29
C LEU A 271 2.95 -3.58 6.95
N ARG A 272 2.98 -2.30 6.58
CA ARG A 272 3.65 -1.87 5.33
C ARG A 272 5.16 -2.06 5.39
N GLU A 273 5.77 -1.94 6.57
CA GLU A 273 7.20 -2.17 6.77
C GLU A 273 7.51 -3.67 6.79
N GLY A 274 6.66 -4.48 7.41
CA GLY A 274 6.73 -5.95 7.31
C GLY A 274 6.57 -6.47 5.86
N ASP A 275 5.56 -5.98 5.13
CA ASP A 275 5.41 -6.20 3.69
C ASP A 275 6.70 -5.80 2.95
N PHE A 276 7.25 -4.61 3.20
CA PHE A 276 8.44 -4.09 2.52
C PHE A 276 9.72 -4.90 2.80
N ILE A 277 9.95 -5.39 4.03
CA ILE A 277 11.03 -6.34 4.32
C ILE A 277 10.91 -7.55 3.39
N ALA A 278 9.71 -8.13 3.34
CA ALA A 278 9.42 -9.31 2.55
C ALA A 278 9.60 -9.05 1.04
N GLU A 279 9.15 -7.90 0.52
CA GLU A 279 9.40 -7.44 -0.86
C GLU A 279 10.91 -7.35 -1.17
N CYS A 280 11.69 -6.66 -0.32
CA CYS A 280 13.13 -6.51 -0.52
C CYS A 280 13.86 -7.85 -0.56
N VAL A 281 13.52 -8.78 0.34
CA VAL A 281 14.09 -10.14 0.34
C VAL A 281 13.68 -10.91 -0.91
N ALA A 282 12.43 -10.78 -1.37
CA ALA A 282 11.94 -11.38 -2.62
C ALA A 282 12.64 -10.84 -3.87
N GLU A 283 13.02 -9.56 -3.88
CA GLU A 283 13.73 -8.87 -4.97
C GLU A 283 15.20 -9.29 -5.09
N THR A 284 15.85 -9.71 -4.00
CA THR A 284 17.24 -10.21 -4.04
C THR A 284 17.47 -11.42 -4.97
N GLY A 285 16.41 -12.13 -5.37
CA GLY A 285 16.48 -13.45 -6.02
C GLY A 285 17.13 -14.55 -5.16
N SER A 286 17.37 -14.27 -3.87
CA SER A 286 18.20 -15.09 -2.98
C SER A 286 17.39 -15.84 -1.93
N LEU A 287 16.12 -15.47 -1.75
CA LEU A 287 15.14 -16.19 -0.91
C LEU A 287 15.01 -17.65 -1.34
N ILE A 288 15.31 -18.57 -0.43
CA ILE A 288 15.18 -20.03 -0.60
C ILE A 288 14.15 -20.66 0.33
N ALA A 289 13.86 -20.02 1.46
CA ALA A 289 12.89 -20.50 2.44
C ALA A 289 12.30 -19.32 3.22
N LEU A 290 11.04 -19.48 3.63
CA LEU A 290 10.30 -18.58 4.50
C LEU A 290 9.60 -19.42 5.57
N ASP A 291 9.68 -19.02 6.83
CA ASP A 291 8.69 -19.40 7.84
C ASP A 291 7.93 -18.18 8.38
N LEU A 292 6.66 -18.41 8.71
CA LEU A 292 5.80 -17.45 9.39
C LEU A 292 5.18 -18.14 10.59
N VAL A 293 5.49 -17.66 11.79
CA VAL A 293 5.20 -18.29 13.09
C VAL A 293 4.37 -17.37 13.99
N GLU A 294 3.99 -17.87 15.18
CA GLU A 294 3.28 -17.17 16.29
C GLU A 294 1.94 -16.49 15.98
N VAL A 295 1.47 -16.50 14.72
CA VAL A 295 0.06 -16.28 14.37
C VAL A 295 -0.79 -17.20 15.24
N ASN A 296 -1.63 -16.67 16.12
CA ASN A 296 -2.40 -17.48 17.06
C ASN A 296 -3.90 -17.23 16.89
N PRO A 297 -4.61 -18.02 16.07
CA PRO A 297 -6.05 -17.87 15.86
C PRO A 297 -6.94 -18.07 17.10
N SER A 298 -6.38 -18.49 18.24
CA SER A 298 -7.14 -18.88 19.44
C SER A 298 -6.95 -17.94 20.65
N LEU A 299 -6.13 -16.88 20.55
CA LEU A 299 -5.94 -15.93 21.66
C LEU A 299 -6.93 -14.77 21.65
N ASP A 300 -7.25 -14.23 20.48
CA ASP A 300 -8.26 -13.19 20.27
C ASP A 300 -9.04 -13.53 19.00
N GLU A 301 -10.31 -13.90 19.14
CA GLU A 301 -11.21 -14.28 18.02
C GLU A 301 -11.47 -13.12 17.05
N VAL A 302 -11.36 -11.87 17.51
CA VAL A 302 -11.55 -10.66 16.67
C VAL A 302 -10.24 -10.34 15.97
N GLY A 303 -9.16 -10.23 16.74
CA GLY A 303 -7.81 -9.93 16.25
C GLY A 303 -7.15 -11.03 15.40
N ALA A 304 -7.61 -12.28 15.52
CA ALA A 304 -7.12 -13.41 14.72
C ALA A 304 -7.24 -13.11 13.22
N SER A 305 -8.39 -12.59 12.79
CA SER A 305 -8.64 -12.24 11.39
C SER A 305 -7.59 -11.27 10.85
N ASP A 306 -7.25 -10.23 11.62
CA ASP A 306 -6.23 -9.25 11.22
C ASP A 306 -4.82 -9.80 11.20
N THR A 307 -4.48 -10.64 12.17
CA THR A 307 -3.15 -11.28 12.27
C THR A 307 -2.91 -12.26 11.11
N ILE A 308 -3.94 -13.05 10.74
CA ILE A 308 -3.95 -13.90 9.54
C ILE A 308 -3.88 -13.03 8.26
N ARG A 309 -4.62 -11.92 8.21
CA ARG A 309 -4.68 -10.96 7.09
C ARG A 309 -3.34 -10.22 6.90
N ALA A 310 -2.55 -10.06 7.96
CA ALA A 310 -1.18 -9.57 7.96
C ALA A 310 -0.18 -10.65 7.49
N GLY A 311 -0.23 -11.85 8.08
CA GLY A 311 0.64 -12.98 7.71
C GLY A 311 0.53 -13.37 6.23
N ASN A 312 -0.70 -13.49 5.71
CA ASN A 312 -0.93 -13.74 4.28
C ASN A 312 -0.49 -12.56 3.39
N SER A 313 -0.31 -11.35 3.93
CA SER A 313 0.29 -10.22 3.20
C SER A 313 1.81 -10.38 3.11
N ILE A 314 2.49 -10.59 4.24
CA ILE A 314 3.93 -10.83 4.33
C ILE A 314 4.36 -11.99 3.44
N ILE A 315 3.66 -13.13 3.51
CA ILE A 315 3.94 -14.30 2.66
C ILE A 315 3.76 -13.94 1.17
N ARG A 316 2.71 -13.20 0.79
CA ARG A 316 2.53 -12.73 -0.60
C ARG A 316 3.56 -11.70 -1.05
N CYS A 317 4.12 -10.90 -0.15
CA CYS A 317 5.17 -9.91 -0.43
C CYS A 317 6.55 -10.58 -0.58
N ALA A 318 6.89 -11.54 0.28
CA ALA A 318 8.02 -12.47 0.07
C ALA A 318 7.84 -13.31 -1.21
N LEU A 319 6.57 -13.60 -1.53
CA LEU A 319 6.16 -14.21 -2.78
C LEU A 319 5.78 -13.19 -3.88
N GLY A 320 6.25 -11.94 -3.75
CA GLY A 320 6.43 -10.90 -4.78
C GLY A 320 5.19 -10.17 -5.33
N ASP A 321 4.65 -9.23 -4.54
CA ASP A 321 3.70 -8.18 -4.95
C ASP A 321 4.13 -6.80 -4.35
N THR A 322 4.33 -5.73 -5.15
CA THR A 322 4.55 -4.28 -4.78
C THR A 322 3.84 -3.40 -5.85
N LEU A 323 3.34 -2.13 -5.69
CA LEU A 323 2.05 -1.54 -6.23
C LEU A 323 2.00 -0.32 -7.30
N LEU A 324 1.00 -0.14 -8.23
CA LEU A 324 0.97 0.88 -9.40
C LEU A 324 -0.36 1.61 -9.85
N GLY A 325 -0.36 2.94 -10.11
CA GLY A 325 -1.47 3.80 -10.66
C GLY A 325 -2.16 3.50 -12.05
N TRP A 326 -3.52 3.55 -12.10
CA TRP A 326 -4.46 3.18 -13.21
C TRP A 326 -3.94 3.09 -14.66
N ALA A 327 -3.63 4.23 -15.31
CA ALA A 327 -3.34 4.27 -16.75
C ALA A 327 -2.00 3.60 -17.07
N GLY A 328 -0.96 3.97 -16.30
CA GLY A 328 0.36 3.33 -16.37
C GLY A 328 0.28 1.87 -16.00
N PHE A 329 -0.55 1.50 -15.02
CA PHE A 329 -0.78 0.12 -14.63
C PHE A 329 -1.35 -0.71 -15.76
N THR A 330 -2.40 -0.19 -16.41
CA THR A 330 -3.03 -0.89 -17.54
C THR A 330 -2.07 -1.05 -18.70
N VAL A 331 -1.18 -0.09 -18.98
CA VAL A 331 -0.14 -0.24 -20.02
C VAL A 331 0.92 -1.26 -19.59
N ALA A 332 1.53 -1.07 -18.41
CA ALA A 332 2.67 -1.85 -17.94
C ALA A 332 2.34 -3.33 -17.71
N ARG A 333 1.10 -3.65 -17.31
CA ARG A 333 0.61 -5.05 -17.23
C ARG A 333 0.25 -5.67 -18.58
N GLN A 334 0.17 -4.89 -19.66
CA GLN A 334 -0.34 -5.35 -20.96
C GLN A 334 0.67 -5.28 -22.12
N LEU A 335 1.84 -4.65 -21.94
CA LEU A 335 2.89 -4.61 -22.98
C LEU A 335 3.47 -6.01 -23.26
N ASP A 336 3.86 -6.25 -24.52
CA ASP A 336 4.49 -7.50 -24.94
C ASP A 336 5.94 -7.50 -24.47
N VAL A 337 6.16 -8.31 -23.46
CA VAL A 337 7.38 -8.46 -22.66
C VAL A 337 8.52 -9.17 -23.39
N LYS A 338 8.32 -9.51 -24.68
CA LYS A 338 9.33 -9.96 -25.65
C LYS A 338 9.73 -8.85 -26.63
N LYS A 339 9.04 -7.70 -26.59
CA LYS A 339 9.23 -6.55 -27.49
C LYS A 339 9.62 -5.26 -26.76
N TYR A 340 9.26 -5.14 -25.49
CA TYR A 340 9.51 -3.97 -24.67
C TYR A 340 10.08 -4.35 -23.30
N GLN A 341 11.22 -3.74 -22.95
CA GLN A 341 11.58 -3.50 -21.55
C GLN A 341 10.64 -2.40 -21.05
N THR A 342 9.97 -2.62 -19.91
CA THR A 342 9.02 -1.64 -19.36
C THR A 342 9.56 -1.15 -18.03
N VAL A 343 10.02 0.10 -18.01
CA VAL A 343 10.46 0.80 -16.80
C VAL A 343 9.35 1.76 -16.37
N VAL A 344 9.00 1.75 -15.08
CA VAL A 344 8.02 2.66 -14.48
C VAL A 344 8.70 3.50 -13.42
N VAL A 345 8.72 4.81 -13.65
CA VAL A 345 9.15 5.82 -12.67
C VAL A 345 7.90 6.31 -11.93
N SER A 346 7.87 6.17 -10.61
CA SER A 346 6.82 6.76 -9.76
C SER A 346 7.30 6.87 -8.31
N PRO A 347 6.96 7.94 -7.59
CA PRO A 347 7.33 8.10 -6.18
C PRO A 347 6.53 7.17 -5.27
N ARG A 348 5.28 6.85 -5.65
CA ARG A 348 4.52 5.79 -5.00
C ARG A 348 4.94 4.46 -5.60
N SER A 349 5.36 3.56 -4.72
CA SER A 349 5.30 2.12 -4.93
C SER A 349 3.87 1.57 -4.79
N TYR A 350 2.79 2.38 -4.99
CA TYR A 350 1.41 1.88 -4.99
C TYR A 350 0.34 2.39 -6.00
N PHE A 351 -0.64 1.51 -6.27
CA PHE A 351 -1.94 1.76 -6.93
C PHE A 351 -2.96 2.19 -5.90
N ALA A 352 -3.86 3.10 -6.28
CA ALA A 352 -5.16 3.21 -5.62
C ALA A 352 -6.27 2.82 -6.61
N PHE A 353 -7.09 1.82 -6.25
CA PHE A 353 -8.39 1.55 -6.87
C PHE A 353 -9.38 2.63 -6.40
N THR A 354 -9.19 3.84 -6.94
CA THR A 354 -9.81 5.07 -6.43
C THR A 354 -11.33 5.05 -6.19
N PRO A 355 -12.19 4.28 -6.90
CA PRO A 355 -13.62 4.26 -6.62
C PRO A 355 -14.05 3.69 -5.25
N LEU A 356 -13.19 2.93 -4.55
CA LEU A 356 -13.52 2.40 -3.22
C LEU A 356 -13.02 3.29 -2.07
N LEU A 357 -12.35 4.42 -2.37
CA LEU A 357 -11.74 5.27 -1.33
C LEU A 357 -12.77 5.86 -0.36
N ALA A 358 -13.97 6.23 -0.84
CA ALA A 358 -15.08 6.70 -0.01
C ALA A 358 -15.47 5.66 1.04
N SER A 359 -15.70 4.42 0.63
CA SER A 359 -15.98 3.29 1.52
C SER A 359 -14.85 3.02 2.51
N THR A 360 -13.58 3.17 2.10
CA THR A 360 -12.43 2.95 3.02
C THR A 360 -12.25 4.06 4.05
N ALA A 361 -12.64 5.29 3.73
CA ALA A 361 -12.53 6.44 4.63
C ALA A 361 -13.48 6.37 5.83
N VAL A 362 -14.52 5.52 5.78
CA VAL A 362 -15.53 5.35 6.84
C VAL A 362 -15.61 3.93 7.41
N GLY A 363 -14.80 2.99 6.93
CA GLY A 363 -14.83 1.58 7.38
C GLY A 363 -15.84 0.67 6.67
N THR A 364 -16.67 1.17 5.75
CA THR A 364 -17.55 0.34 4.88
C THR A 364 -16.74 -0.66 4.05
N LEU A 365 -15.49 -0.32 3.73
CA LEU A 365 -14.46 -1.23 3.24
C LEU A 365 -13.14 -0.95 3.95
N GLU A 366 -12.18 -1.86 3.79
CA GLU A 366 -10.90 -1.78 4.46
C GLU A 366 -9.78 -1.26 3.54
N PHE A 367 -8.86 -0.46 4.07
CA PHE A 367 -7.88 0.31 3.28
C PHE A 367 -7.14 -0.51 2.20
N ARG A 368 -6.74 -1.75 2.54
CA ARG A 368 -6.04 -2.65 1.63
C ARG A 368 -6.88 -3.12 0.42
N THR A 369 -8.21 -3.09 0.50
CA THR A 369 -9.08 -3.47 -0.64
C THR A 369 -9.07 -2.44 -1.77
N ALA A 370 -8.45 -1.28 -1.54
CA ALA A 370 -8.27 -0.22 -2.53
C ALA A 370 -6.83 -0.16 -3.11
N LEU A 371 -5.97 -1.18 -2.94
CA LEU A 371 -4.54 -1.17 -3.33
C LEU A 371 -4.14 -2.38 -4.22
N GLU A 372 -3.21 -2.23 -5.20
CA GLU A 372 -2.77 -3.30 -6.16
C GLU A 372 -1.31 -3.19 -6.76
N PRO A 373 -0.61 -4.33 -7.04
CA PRO A 373 0.86 -4.46 -7.34
C PRO A 373 1.47 -4.04 -8.76
N VAL A 374 2.40 -3.02 -8.90
CA VAL A 374 3.48 -2.81 -9.95
C VAL A 374 4.28 -4.09 -10.15
N ARG A 375 5.16 -4.41 -9.19
CA ARG A 375 6.21 -5.42 -9.24
C ARG A 375 5.58 -6.74 -8.79
N SER A 376 4.37 -7.01 -9.26
CA SER A 376 3.76 -8.32 -9.15
C SER A 376 4.62 -9.30 -9.92
N ARG A 377 4.85 -10.51 -9.40
CA ARG A 377 5.54 -11.61 -10.13
C ARG A 377 4.95 -11.87 -11.53
N ARG A 378 3.70 -11.45 -11.74
CA ARG A 378 2.89 -11.65 -12.95
C ARG A 378 3.28 -10.75 -14.14
N THR A 379 4.16 -9.76 -13.96
CA THR A 379 4.28 -8.62 -14.90
C THR A 379 5.74 -8.20 -15.16
N LYS A 380 6.14 -7.99 -16.44
CA LYS A 380 7.48 -7.43 -16.74
C LYS A 380 7.51 -5.92 -16.57
N VAL A 381 7.71 -5.48 -15.33
CA VAL A 381 7.83 -4.06 -14.99
C VAL A 381 9.01 -3.86 -14.06
N GLU A 382 10.05 -3.21 -14.59
CA GLU A 382 11.10 -2.60 -13.78
C GLU A 382 10.55 -1.32 -13.14
N PHE A 383 10.98 -1.01 -11.92
CA PHE A 383 10.43 0.10 -11.16
C PHE A 383 11.53 0.94 -10.52
N VAL A 384 11.36 2.25 -10.61
CA VAL A 384 12.26 3.27 -10.07
C VAL A 384 11.44 4.19 -9.17
N GLN A 385 11.76 4.20 -7.88
CA GLN A 385 11.10 5.06 -6.91
C GLN A 385 11.64 6.50 -7.04
N GLY A 386 10.95 7.30 -7.85
CA GLY A 386 11.42 8.62 -8.24
C GLY A 386 10.31 9.53 -8.74
N TRP A 387 10.52 10.83 -8.57
CA TRP A 387 9.75 11.88 -9.23
C TRP A 387 10.36 12.09 -10.62
N ALA A 388 9.55 12.05 -11.68
CA ALA A 388 9.98 12.61 -12.96
C ALA A 388 10.04 14.14 -12.82
N ASP A 389 11.22 14.72 -12.96
CA ASP A 389 11.47 16.17 -12.82
C ASP A 389 11.50 16.84 -14.21
N ASP A 390 12.18 16.24 -15.19
CA ASP A 390 12.40 16.84 -16.51
C ASP A 390 12.48 15.81 -17.67
N VAL A 391 12.37 16.26 -18.93
CA VAL A 391 12.47 15.38 -20.11
C VAL A 391 13.10 16.07 -21.33
N ASP A 392 14.07 15.40 -21.95
CA ASP A 392 14.65 15.80 -23.23
C ASP A 392 14.14 14.89 -24.36
N PHE A 393 13.24 15.42 -25.18
CA PHE A 393 12.67 14.68 -26.31
C PHE A 393 13.68 14.36 -27.43
N LYS A 394 14.76 15.14 -27.56
CA LYS A 394 15.77 14.97 -28.61
C LYS A 394 16.80 13.92 -28.20
N ASN A 395 17.35 14.04 -27.00
CA ASN A 395 18.31 13.08 -26.45
C ASN A 395 17.62 11.81 -25.91
N LYS A 396 16.28 11.81 -25.85
CA LYS A 396 15.43 10.75 -25.29
C LYS A 396 15.82 10.37 -23.85
N THR A 397 16.00 11.36 -23.00
CA THR A 397 16.24 11.18 -21.56
C THR A 397 15.10 11.72 -20.71
N LEU A 398 14.88 11.08 -19.57
CA LEU A 398 13.97 11.47 -18.50
C LEU A 398 14.81 11.70 -17.25
N THR A 399 14.84 12.92 -16.73
CA THR A 399 15.52 13.24 -15.48
C THR A 399 14.61 12.89 -14.32
N VAL A 400 15.14 12.11 -13.37
CA VAL A 400 14.42 11.58 -12.22
C VAL A 400 15.07 12.11 -10.95
N GLU A 401 14.30 12.82 -10.13
CA GLU A 401 14.64 13.15 -8.75
C GLU A 401 14.31 11.94 -7.85
N GLN A 402 15.25 11.54 -7.00
CA GLN A 402 15.04 10.41 -6.07
C GLN A 402 13.86 10.68 -5.13
N ALA A 403 12.89 9.77 -5.10
CA ALA A 403 11.74 9.80 -4.20
C ALA A 403 11.91 8.79 -3.05
N VAL A 404 13.15 8.71 -2.55
CA VAL A 404 13.55 7.85 -1.43
C VAL A 404 13.51 8.72 -0.18
N ASP A 405 12.97 8.20 0.91
CA ASP A 405 12.77 8.97 2.14
C ASP A 405 14.09 9.46 2.76
N ASP A 406 14.00 10.56 3.52
CA ASP A 406 15.12 11.25 4.16
C ASP A 406 15.96 10.27 5.01
N PRO A 407 17.28 10.12 4.77
CA PRO A 407 18.14 9.21 5.53
C PRO A 407 18.31 9.61 7.02
N THR A 408 17.75 10.75 7.43
CA THR A 408 17.66 11.25 8.80
C THR A 408 16.26 11.22 9.41
N GLN A 409 15.23 10.73 8.69
CA GLN A 409 13.87 10.67 9.23
C GLN A 409 13.83 9.79 10.49
N GLY A 410 13.46 10.43 11.61
CA GLY A 410 13.37 9.81 12.93
C GLY A 410 14.69 9.73 13.72
N LEU A 411 15.80 10.34 13.27
CA LEU A 411 16.96 10.55 14.14
C LEU A 411 16.52 11.17 15.48
N ALA A 412 16.82 10.47 16.59
CA ALA A 412 16.56 11.00 17.92
C ALA A 412 17.32 12.32 18.12
N LEU A 413 16.56 13.39 18.38
CA LEU A 413 17.08 14.74 18.55
C LEU A 413 17.87 14.84 19.85
N THR A 414 19.20 14.73 19.73
CA THR A 414 20.15 14.79 20.85
C THR A 414 20.52 16.22 21.28
N GLN A 415 20.02 17.22 20.54
CA GLN A 415 19.94 18.62 20.94
C GLN A 415 18.54 19.12 20.63
N ASP A 416 18.02 20.05 21.46
CA ASP A 416 16.76 20.72 21.19
C ASP A 416 16.91 21.58 19.91
N ARG A 417 16.13 21.23 18.88
CA ARG A 417 16.37 21.60 17.48
C ARG A 417 16.26 23.10 17.17
N HIS A 418 15.82 23.89 18.16
CA HIS A 418 15.68 25.35 18.07
C HIS A 418 16.25 26.10 19.29
N ALA A 419 17.13 25.47 20.09
CA ALA A 419 17.71 26.08 21.28
C ALA A 419 18.60 27.29 20.93
N GLY A 420 18.08 28.50 21.17
CA GLY A 420 18.74 29.78 20.84
C GLY A 420 18.26 30.44 19.55
N GLU A 421 17.52 29.74 18.69
CA GLU A 421 16.99 30.31 17.44
C GLU A 421 15.80 31.25 17.71
N SER A 422 15.80 32.41 17.06
CA SER A 422 14.67 33.34 16.99
C SER A 422 13.51 32.79 16.16
N HIS A 423 12.33 33.41 16.26
CA HIS A 423 11.16 32.98 15.49
C HIS A 423 11.32 33.20 13.97
N GLU A 424 12.22 34.09 13.55
CA GLU A 424 12.52 34.36 12.13
C GLU A 424 13.53 33.32 11.58
N GLU A 425 14.57 32.97 12.35
CA GLU A 425 15.50 31.88 12.00
C GLU A 425 14.76 30.54 11.86
N ARG A 426 13.86 30.21 12.80
CA ARG A 426 12.98 29.02 12.77
C ARG A 426 12.01 28.98 11.58
N ALA A 427 11.76 30.12 10.93
CA ALA A 427 10.99 30.20 9.70
C ALA A 427 11.88 29.98 8.46
N SER A 428 13.12 30.48 8.49
CA SER A 428 14.12 30.24 7.45
C SER A 428 14.60 28.79 7.38
N HIS A 429 14.85 28.11 8.52
CA HIS A 429 15.23 26.69 8.51
C HIS A 429 14.11 25.78 7.97
N ARG A 430 12.84 26.12 8.24
CA ARG A 430 11.68 25.47 7.60
C ARG A 430 11.55 25.72 6.09
N GLN A 431 12.36 26.61 5.51
CA GLN A 431 12.53 26.74 4.06
C GLN A 431 13.80 26.06 3.53
N SER A 432 14.81 25.77 4.36
CA SER A 432 16.00 25.02 3.96
C SER A 432 15.86 23.50 4.08
N ASP A 433 15.00 22.99 4.97
CA ASP A 433 14.68 21.55 5.13
C ASP A 433 13.99 20.91 3.89
N VAL A 434 13.97 21.60 2.75
CA VAL A 434 13.45 21.14 1.46
C VAL A 434 14.62 21.00 0.47
N GLU A 435 15.68 20.27 0.87
CA GLU A 435 16.70 19.84 -0.08
C GLU A 435 16.06 18.89 -1.11
N LYS A 436 16.21 19.20 -2.41
CA LYS A 436 15.78 18.33 -3.50
C LYS A 436 16.58 17.02 -3.47
N GLY A 437 15.92 15.91 -3.81
CA GLY A 437 16.58 14.62 -3.97
C GLY A 437 17.64 14.66 -5.07
N ASN A 438 18.64 13.78 -4.98
CA ASN A 438 19.64 13.64 -6.04
C ASN A 438 18.97 13.28 -7.37
N THR A 439 19.33 13.97 -8.45
CA THR A 439 18.80 13.72 -9.79
C THR A 439 19.69 12.80 -10.61
N PHE A 440 19.07 12.00 -11.50
CA PHE A 440 19.77 11.14 -12.45
C PHE A 440 18.93 10.95 -13.72
N ASP A 441 19.58 10.68 -14.86
CA ASP A 441 18.90 10.52 -16.14
C ASP A 441 18.64 9.05 -16.50
N LEU A 442 17.47 8.77 -17.08
CA LEU A 442 17.11 7.50 -17.69
C LEU A 442 16.83 7.68 -19.20
N THR A 443 17.54 6.93 -20.04
CA THR A 443 17.28 6.86 -21.49
C THR A 443 16.03 6.05 -21.82
N TYR A 444 15.25 6.46 -22.82
CA TYR A 444 14.07 5.72 -23.28
C TYR A 444 14.02 5.54 -24.81
N ASP A 445 13.50 4.41 -25.29
CA ASP A 445 13.10 4.29 -26.70
C ASP A 445 11.76 4.98 -26.96
N LYS A 446 10.80 4.74 -26.06
CA LYS A 446 9.43 5.24 -26.05
C LYS A 446 9.03 5.69 -24.65
N LEU A 447 8.42 6.86 -24.54
CA LEU A 447 7.96 7.45 -23.27
C LEU A 447 6.44 7.39 -23.18
N ILE A 448 5.91 6.97 -22.02
CA ILE A 448 4.46 6.84 -21.80
C ILE A 448 4.10 7.62 -20.54
N VAL A 449 3.64 8.87 -20.72
CA VAL A 449 3.31 9.78 -19.62
C VAL A 449 1.91 9.46 -19.09
N THR A 450 1.84 9.01 -17.84
CA THR A 450 0.58 8.64 -17.16
C THR A 450 0.46 9.24 -15.75
N VAL A 451 1.10 10.39 -15.51
CA VAL A 451 1.34 10.97 -14.16
C VAL A 451 0.10 11.56 -13.47
N GLY A 452 -1.08 11.44 -14.08
CA GLY A 452 -2.37 11.80 -13.48
C GLY A 452 -2.56 13.30 -13.21
N CYS A 453 -3.35 13.61 -12.19
CA CYS A 453 -3.72 14.96 -11.78
C CYS A 453 -3.83 15.05 -10.25
N TYR A 454 -3.68 16.26 -9.69
CA TYR A 454 -3.83 16.55 -8.26
C TYR A 454 -5.19 17.19 -7.95
N SER A 455 -5.57 17.24 -6.68
CA SER A 455 -6.68 18.09 -6.21
C SER A 455 -6.36 19.56 -6.46
N GLN A 456 -7.31 20.31 -7.03
CA GLN A 456 -7.16 21.76 -7.20
C GLN A 456 -7.85 22.50 -6.04
N THR A 457 -7.09 23.32 -5.32
CA THR A 457 -7.60 24.20 -4.25
C THR A 457 -8.05 25.57 -4.74
N PHE A 458 -7.93 25.85 -6.05
CA PHE A 458 -8.31 27.09 -6.72
C PHE A 458 -7.64 28.38 -6.18
N GLY A 459 -6.66 28.26 -5.28
CA GLY A 459 -6.07 29.39 -4.57
C GLY A 459 -6.85 29.82 -3.32
N THR A 460 -7.92 29.10 -2.94
CA THR A 460 -8.68 29.31 -1.70
C THR A 460 -7.74 29.13 -0.48
N PRO A 461 -7.51 30.17 0.33
CA PRO A 461 -6.54 30.11 1.44
C PRO A 461 -6.84 29.02 2.47
N GLY A 462 -5.77 28.39 2.97
CA GLY A 462 -5.79 27.36 4.02
C GLY A 462 -6.37 25.99 3.62
N VAL A 463 -7.00 25.88 2.44
CA VAL A 463 -7.54 24.61 1.94
C VAL A 463 -6.44 23.59 1.66
N ARG A 464 -5.25 24.01 1.21
CA ARG A 464 -4.12 23.10 0.95
C ARG A 464 -3.51 22.58 2.26
N GLU A 465 -3.60 23.38 3.32
CA GLU A 465 -2.93 23.20 4.60
C GLU A 465 -3.80 22.48 5.65
N LEU A 466 -5.13 22.61 5.55
CA LEU A 466 -6.09 22.18 6.57
C LEU A 466 -7.21 21.25 6.06
N ALA A 467 -7.48 21.20 4.75
CA ALA A 467 -8.53 20.33 4.21
C ALA A 467 -8.04 18.89 4.01
N PHE A 468 -8.96 17.94 4.16
CA PHE A 468 -8.71 16.52 3.94
C PHE A 468 -9.06 16.17 2.49
N PHE A 469 -8.09 15.79 1.68
CA PHE A 469 -8.38 15.31 0.33
C PHE A 469 -8.90 13.86 0.36
N LEU A 470 -9.35 13.36 -0.80
CA LEU A 470 -9.71 11.93 -0.96
C LEU A 470 -9.20 11.45 -2.33
N LYS A 471 -7.87 11.36 -2.46
CA LYS A 471 -7.17 10.92 -3.69
C LYS A 471 -6.45 9.60 -3.51
N ASP A 472 -6.09 9.28 -2.28
CA ASP A 472 -5.24 8.16 -1.91
C ASP A 472 -5.72 7.48 -0.60
N VAL A 473 -5.28 6.26 -0.34
CA VAL A 473 -5.54 5.56 0.93
C VAL A 473 -4.89 6.29 2.12
N GLY A 474 -3.74 6.93 1.90
CA GLY A 474 -3.12 7.81 2.89
C GLY A 474 -4.00 8.99 3.30
N ASP A 475 -4.92 9.44 2.44
CA ASP A 475 -5.91 10.47 2.78
C ASP A 475 -7.13 9.86 3.48
N ALA A 476 -7.62 8.72 3.00
CA ALA A 476 -8.74 8.00 3.59
C ALA A 476 -8.50 7.66 5.08
N ARG A 477 -7.26 7.29 5.44
CA ARG A 477 -6.86 7.08 6.85
C ARG A 477 -6.88 8.36 7.68
N LYS A 478 -6.40 9.48 7.12
CA LYS A 478 -6.46 10.80 7.78
C LYS A 478 -7.92 11.22 8.04
N ILE A 479 -8.81 10.95 7.09
CA ILE A 479 -10.27 11.19 7.25
C ILE A 479 -10.85 10.33 8.38
N ARG A 480 -10.64 8.99 8.36
CA ARG A 480 -11.14 8.10 9.43
C ARG A 480 -10.64 8.57 10.80
N ASN A 481 -9.34 8.80 10.94
CA ASN A 481 -8.71 9.22 12.19
C ASN A 481 -9.16 10.61 12.68
N ARG A 482 -9.54 11.53 11.78
CA ARG A 482 -10.08 12.87 12.13
C ARG A 482 -11.56 12.83 12.48
N LEU A 483 -12.37 12.09 11.74
CA LEU A 483 -13.79 11.89 12.05
C LEU A 483 -13.96 11.36 13.47
N LEU A 484 -13.22 10.31 13.81
CA LEU A 484 -13.23 9.70 15.13
C LEU A 484 -12.63 10.64 16.20
N ALA A 485 -11.65 11.50 15.85
CA ALA A 485 -11.17 12.55 16.75
C ALA A 485 -12.26 13.55 17.16
N CYS A 486 -13.20 13.84 16.25
CA CYS A 486 -14.26 14.82 16.49
C CYS A 486 -15.31 14.27 17.46
N PHE A 487 -15.70 13.00 17.33
CA PHE A 487 -16.60 12.33 18.27
C PHE A 487 -15.97 12.20 19.66
N GLU A 488 -14.71 11.74 19.76
CA GLU A 488 -13.97 11.69 21.03
C GLU A 488 -13.88 13.08 21.70
N ALA A 489 -13.50 14.12 20.96
CA ALA A 489 -13.43 15.47 21.49
C ALA A 489 -14.81 16.03 21.89
N ALA A 490 -15.88 15.63 21.21
CA ALA A 490 -17.24 16.02 21.55
C ALA A 490 -17.82 15.20 22.72
N ALA A 491 -17.35 13.98 22.97
CA ALA A 491 -17.76 13.13 24.10
C ALA A 491 -17.22 13.65 25.45
N LEU A 492 -16.04 14.29 25.47
CA LEU A 492 -15.42 14.81 26.69
C LEU A 492 -16.39 15.64 27.56
N PRO A 493 -16.47 15.39 28.89
CA PRO A 493 -17.31 16.17 29.80
C PRO A 493 -16.98 17.66 29.86
N THR A 494 -15.77 18.05 29.48
CA THR A 494 -15.27 19.43 29.46
C THR A 494 -15.70 20.22 28.21
N THR A 495 -16.26 19.58 27.19
CA THR A 495 -16.52 20.22 25.89
C THR A 495 -17.89 20.94 25.88
N PRO A 496 -17.96 22.27 25.66
CA PRO A 496 -19.23 23.02 25.64
C PRO A 496 -20.18 22.60 24.50
N GLU A 497 -21.49 22.82 24.66
CA GLU A 497 -22.51 22.39 23.67
C GLU A 497 -22.30 23.03 22.28
N GLU A 498 -21.92 24.30 22.20
CA GLU A 498 -21.57 24.95 20.92
C GLU A 498 -20.27 24.41 20.29
N MET A 499 -19.33 23.91 21.12
CA MET A 499 -18.10 23.25 20.64
C MET A 499 -18.43 21.86 20.08
N LYS A 500 -19.38 21.12 20.69
CA LYS A 500 -19.88 19.83 20.16
C LYS A 500 -20.53 19.98 18.78
N LYS A 501 -21.36 21.02 18.58
CA LYS A 501 -21.96 21.33 17.26
C LYS A 501 -20.91 21.60 16.19
N GLN A 502 -19.85 22.33 16.52
CA GLN A 502 -18.78 22.62 15.56
C GLN A 502 -17.95 21.37 15.23
N LEU A 503 -17.55 20.60 16.25
CA LEU A 503 -16.79 19.35 16.07
C LEU A 503 -17.54 18.33 15.21
N LEU A 504 -18.87 18.27 15.31
CA LEU A 504 -19.70 17.30 14.57
C LEU A 504 -20.34 17.89 13.30
N ASN A 505 -19.92 19.09 12.89
CA ASN A 505 -20.25 19.68 11.60
C ASN A 505 -19.19 19.29 10.56
N PHE A 506 -19.59 18.53 9.55
CA PHE A 506 -18.73 17.96 8.51
C PHE A 506 -19.07 18.54 7.14
N ALA A 507 -18.15 19.34 6.59
CA ALA A 507 -18.28 19.93 5.27
C ALA A 507 -17.60 19.05 4.21
N VAL A 508 -18.28 18.84 3.08
CA VAL A 508 -17.73 18.14 1.91
C VAL A 508 -17.83 19.06 0.71
N VAL A 509 -16.69 19.41 0.12
CA VAL A 509 -16.63 20.35 -1.01
C VAL A 509 -16.50 19.57 -2.31
N GLY A 510 -17.52 19.68 -3.16
CA GLY A 510 -17.69 18.99 -4.44
C GLY A 510 -18.87 18.02 -4.47
N GLY A 511 -19.92 18.35 -5.21
CA GLY A 511 -21.06 17.48 -5.52
C GLY A 511 -20.81 16.52 -6.68
N GLY A 512 -19.55 16.18 -6.97
CA GLY A 512 -19.20 15.10 -7.89
C GLY A 512 -19.38 13.71 -7.23
N PRO A 513 -19.28 12.61 -7.99
CA PRO A 513 -19.47 11.25 -7.46
C PRO A 513 -18.67 10.99 -6.19
N THR A 514 -17.36 11.29 -6.15
CA THR A 514 -16.51 11.07 -4.96
C THR A 514 -17.01 11.78 -3.70
N GLY A 515 -17.50 13.03 -3.82
CA GLY A 515 -18.01 13.78 -2.67
C GLY A 515 -19.39 13.30 -2.23
N ILE A 516 -20.29 12.99 -3.17
CA ILE A 516 -21.62 12.43 -2.88
C ILE A 516 -21.50 11.02 -2.28
N GLU A 517 -20.68 10.14 -2.87
CA GLU A 517 -20.42 8.79 -2.36
C GLU A 517 -19.80 8.85 -0.95
N PHE A 518 -18.85 9.77 -0.71
CA PHE A 518 -18.29 9.98 0.64
C PHE A 518 -19.32 10.53 1.63
N SER A 519 -20.15 11.51 1.26
CA SER A 519 -21.19 12.06 2.15
C SER A 519 -22.27 11.04 2.49
N ALA A 520 -22.61 10.16 1.55
CA ALA A 520 -23.49 9.01 1.76
C ALA A 520 -22.87 7.99 2.73
N GLU A 521 -21.63 7.57 2.48
CA GLU A 521 -20.88 6.63 3.32
C GLU A 521 -20.67 7.19 4.75
N LEU A 522 -20.44 8.50 4.88
CA LEU A 522 -20.33 9.22 6.16
C LEU A 522 -21.67 9.30 6.91
N HIS A 523 -22.76 9.57 6.19
CA HIS A 523 -24.11 9.54 6.74
C HIS A 523 -24.46 8.16 7.30
N ASP A 524 -24.22 7.12 6.51
CA ASP A 524 -24.55 5.75 6.88
C ASP A 524 -23.73 5.32 8.12
N LEU A 525 -22.42 5.61 8.16
CA LEU A 525 -21.59 5.40 9.36
C LEU A 525 -22.14 6.14 10.60
N ILE A 526 -22.54 7.40 10.48
CA ILE A 526 -23.01 8.19 11.63
C ILE A 526 -24.35 7.68 12.15
N ASN A 527 -25.30 7.38 11.28
CA ASN A 527 -26.67 7.00 11.69
C ASN A 527 -26.86 5.49 11.91
N GLU A 528 -26.04 4.62 11.32
CA GLU A 528 -26.06 3.18 11.60
C GLU A 528 -25.18 2.82 12.81
N ASP A 529 -23.95 3.34 12.90
CA ASP A 529 -22.96 2.91 13.90
C ASP A 529 -22.75 3.92 15.02
N MET A 530 -22.33 5.16 14.70
CA MET A 530 -22.00 6.17 15.72
C MET A 530 -23.22 6.50 16.60
N ALA A 531 -24.44 6.40 16.06
CA ALA A 531 -25.68 6.61 16.79
C ALA A 531 -26.00 5.57 17.88
N ARG A 532 -25.35 4.40 17.84
CA ARG A 532 -25.42 3.40 18.92
C ARG A 532 -24.40 3.65 20.02
N ILE A 533 -23.31 4.35 19.69
CA ILE A 533 -22.11 4.50 20.51
C ILE A 533 -22.09 5.86 21.24
N TYR A 534 -22.54 6.92 20.56
CA TYR A 534 -22.62 8.29 21.07
C TYR A 534 -24.05 8.88 20.90
N PRO A 535 -25.10 8.21 21.42
CA PRO A 535 -26.50 8.56 21.14
C PRO A 535 -26.85 10.01 21.53
N GLU A 536 -26.22 10.56 22.57
CA GLU A 536 -26.40 11.94 23.04
C GLU A 536 -25.72 13.00 22.14
N LEU A 537 -24.78 12.59 21.28
CA LEU A 537 -24.06 13.48 20.36
C LEU A 537 -24.75 13.62 18.99
N ILE A 538 -25.55 12.65 18.56
CA ILE A 538 -26.14 12.63 17.21
C ILE A 538 -27.02 13.85 16.93
N LYS A 539 -27.69 14.40 17.95
CA LYS A 539 -28.46 15.66 17.85
C LYS A 539 -27.63 16.90 17.46
N TYR A 540 -26.29 16.81 17.45
CA TYR A 540 -25.38 17.88 17.03
C TYR A 540 -24.72 17.64 15.67
N HIS A 541 -24.85 16.45 15.09
CA HIS A 541 -24.13 16.16 13.84
C HIS A 541 -24.75 16.92 12.67
N LYS A 542 -23.90 17.32 11.72
CA LYS A 542 -24.33 17.89 10.45
C LYS A 542 -23.41 17.44 9.34
N ILE A 543 -23.98 17.10 8.18
CA ILE A 543 -23.23 16.88 6.94
C ILE A 543 -23.72 17.92 5.93
N THR A 544 -22.81 18.61 5.24
CA THR A 544 -23.19 19.56 4.18
C THR A 544 -22.27 19.46 2.97
N VAL A 545 -22.87 19.22 1.80
CA VAL A 545 -22.20 19.17 0.50
C VAL A 545 -22.26 20.54 -0.17
N TYR A 546 -21.12 21.18 -0.34
CA TYR A 546 -20.98 22.48 -1.00
C TYR A 546 -20.47 22.31 -2.44
N ASP A 547 -21.15 22.91 -3.41
CA ASP A 547 -20.67 22.98 -4.81
C ASP A 547 -20.98 24.36 -5.42
N VAL A 548 -20.07 24.86 -6.26
CA VAL A 548 -20.24 26.09 -7.04
C VAL A 548 -21.16 25.90 -8.25
N ALA A 549 -21.32 24.65 -8.73
CA ALA A 549 -22.20 24.30 -9.83
C ALA A 549 -23.69 24.43 -9.44
N GLU A 550 -24.56 24.61 -10.44
CA GLU A 550 -26.01 24.72 -10.21
C GLU A 550 -26.67 23.40 -9.79
N LYS A 551 -26.05 22.27 -10.15
CA LYS A 551 -26.50 20.90 -9.82
C LYS A 551 -25.33 20.01 -9.42
N VAL A 552 -25.58 19.10 -8.48
CA VAL A 552 -24.69 17.97 -8.17
C VAL A 552 -24.77 16.89 -9.26
N LEU A 553 -23.86 15.93 -9.22
CA LEU A 553 -23.76 14.78 -10.12
C LEU A 553 -23.96 15.15 -11.61
N PRO A 554 -23.21 16.13 -12.15
CA PRO A 554 -23.55 16.78 -13.42
C PRO A 554 -23.52 15.86 -14.65
N MET A 555 -22.83 14.72 -14.57
CA MET A 555 -22.77 13.65 -15.58
C MET A 555 -24.04 12.78 -15.66
N PHE A 556 -24.87 12.77 -14.62
CA PHE A 556 -26.18 12.14 -14.64
C PHE A 556 -27.23 13.10 -15.21
N ASP A 557 -28.27 12.54 -15.82
CA ASP A 557 -29.43 13.32 -16.25
C ASP A 557 -30.18 13.92 -15.05
N GLU A 558 -30.99 14.92 -15.36
CA GLU A 558 -31.66 15.74 -14.37
C GLU A 558 -32.60 14.95 -13.44
N LYS A 559 -33.22 13.85 -13.88
CA LYS A 559 -34.11 13.05 -13.01
C LYS A 559 -33.32 12.28 -11.96
N LEU A 560 -32.23 11.64 -12.36
CA LEU A 560 -31.35 10.90 -11.45
C LEU A 560 -30.63 11.86 -10.48
N ALA A 561 -30.18 13.02 -10.95
CA ALA A 561 -29.58 14.05 -10.09
C ALA A 561 -30.59 14.62 -9.07
N ARG A 562 -31.82 14.94 -9.49
CA ARG A 562 -32.89 15.38 -8.57
C ARG A 562 -33.23 14.30 -7.54
N TYR A 563 -33.33 13.02 -7.94
CA TYR A 563 -33.61 11.92 -7.01
C TYR A 563 -32.57 11.80 -5.88
N ALA A 564 -31.27 11.97 -6.20
CA ALA A 564 -30.23 12.00 -5.18
C ALA A 564 -30.35 13.21 -4.25
N MET A 565 -30.65 14.41 -4.78
CA MET A 565 -30.88 15.61 -3.95
C MET A 565 -32.11 15.46 -3.04
N ASP A 566 -33.21 14.93 -3.58
CA ASP A 566 -34.43 14.64 -2.82
C ASP A 566 -34.18 13.55 -1.76
N LYS A 567 -33.29 12.58 -2.00
CA LYS A 567 -32.87 11.61 -0.99
C LYS A 567 -32.04 12.25 0.11
N PHE A 568 -30.94 12.92 -0.23
CA PHE A 568 -30.04 13.55 0.74
C PHE A 568 -30.81 14.48 1.69
N LYS A 569 -31.77 15.25 1.16
CA LYS A 569 -32.66 16.11 1.96
C LYS A 569 -33.58 15.34 2.94
N ARG A 570 -33.97 14.10 2.65
CA ARG A 570 -34.73 13.24 3.59
C ARG A 570 -33.82 12.59 4.64
N GLU A 571 -32.61 12.22 4.25
CA GLU A 571 -31.58 11.61 5.10
C GLU A 571 -30.79 12.66 5.93
N GLY A 572 -31.22 13.93 5.93
CA GLY A 572 -30.60 15.01 6.74
C GLY A 572 -29.29 15.59 6.19
N ILE A 573 -28.85 15.19 4.99
CA ILE A 573 -27.65 15.73 4.34
C ILE A 573 -28.02 16.99 3.56
N ASP A 574 -27.50 18.15 3.99
CA ASP A 574 -27.67 19.42 3.26
C ASP A 574 -26.88 19.38 1.93
N ILE A 575 -27.51 19.80 0.83
CA ILE A 575 -26.83 20.08 -0.44
C ILE A 575 -26.97 21.57 -0.77
N LYS A 576 -25.82 22.22 -0.97
CA LYS A 576 -25.66 23.66 -1.13
C LYS A 576 -24.96 23.94 -2.47
N THR A 577 -25.76 23.96 -3.54
CA THR A 577 -25.31 24.35 -4.89
C THR A 577 -25.18 25.86 -5.01
N LYS A 578 -24.34 26.35 -5.93
CA LYS A 578 -23.94 27.76 -6.10
C LYS A 578 -23.25 28.39 -4.86
N HIS A 579 -22.65 27.58 -3.98
CA HIS A 579 -21.95 28.07 -2.79
C HIS A 579 -20.44 28.05 -2.97
N HIS A 580 -19.76 29.13 -2.57
CA HIS A 580 -18.35 29.36 -2.82
C HIS A 580 -17.58 29.41 -1.49
N VAL A 581 -16.73 28.41 -1.25
CA VAL A 581 -15.76 28.45 -0.13
C VAL A 581 -14.68 29.48 -0.45
N GLU A 582 -14.56 30.49 0.39
CA GLU A 582 -13.58 31.57 0.25
C GLU A 582 -12.29 31.29 1.04
N GLU A 583 -12.36 30.56 2.15
CA GLU A 583 -11.23 30.33 3.07
C GLU A 583 -11.51 29.14 4.01
N LEU A 584 -10.45 28.48 4.47
CA LEU A 584 -10.48 27.53 5.58
C LEU A 584 -9.37 27.90 6.57
N SER A 585 -9.72 28.24 7.82
CA SER A 585 -8.76 28.63 8.87
C SER A 585 -8.82 27.69 10.08
N ARG A 586 -7.85 27.77 11.01
CA ARG A 586 -7.90 27.03 12.29
C ARG A 586 -8.76 27.75 13.32
N GLY A 587 -9.23 26.99 14.32
CA GLY A 587 -9.95 27.48 15.49
C GLY A 587 -11.43 27.76 15.26
N SER A 588 -12.12 28.09 16.36
CA SER A 588 -13.54 28.46 16.37
C SER A 588 -13.76 29.90 15.86
N PRO A 589 -14.81 30.19 15.06
CA PRO A 589 -15.11 31.56 14.65
C PRO A 589 -15.63 32.41 15.83
N PHE A 590 -16.00 31.79 16.95
CA PHE A 590 -16.55 32.47 18.13
C PHE A 590 -15.49 32.85 19.19
N GLU A 591 -14.29 32.24 19.16
CA GLU A 591 -13.29 32.36 20.25
C GLU A 591 -12.01 33.11 19.83
N ARG A 592 -11.99 33.71 18.64
CA ARG A 592 -10.86 34.46 18.03
C ARG A 592 -10.27 35.61 18.87
N SER A 593 -10.84 35.96 20.01
CA SER A 593 -10.31 36.96 20.95
C SER A 593 -9.22 36.44 21.89
N ASN A 594 -9.12 35.12 22.12
CA ASN A 594 -8.17 34.51 23.08
C ASN A 594 -7.12 33.61 22.38
N LEU A 595 -6.35 34.19 21.47
CA LEU A 595 -5.35 33.50 20.63
C LEU A 595 -4.17 32.86 21.41
N GLU A 596 -4.06 33.07 22.72
CA GLU A 596 -2.98 32.52 23.56
C GLU A 596 -3.28 31.15 24.17
N SER A 597 -4.50 30.60 24.02
CA SER A 597 -4.81 29.26 24.56
C SER A 597 -4.39 28.14 23.61
N GLU A 598 -3.53 27.23 24.06
CA GLU A 598 -3.02 26.10 23.27
C GLU A 598 -4.07 25.01 22.96
N GLN A 599 -5.35 25.24 23.26
CA GLN A 599 -6.40 24.22 23.25
C GLN A 599 -7.27 24.20 21.97
N ASP A 600 -7.38 25.32 21.24
CA ASP A 600 -8.29 25.46 20.08
C ASP A 600 -7.76 24.89 18.75
N PHE A 601 -6.61 24.20 18.75
CA PHE A 601 -6.10 23.48 17.57
C PHE A 601 -6.99 22.30 17.11
N ARG A 602 -8.11 22.05 17.80
CA ARG A 602 -9.05 20.97 17.52
C ARG A 602 -10.15 21.32 16.52
N LEU A 603 -10.30 22.59 16.11
CA LEU A 603 -11.33 23.04 15.16
C LEU A 603 -10.79 23.72 13.91
N PHE A 604 -11.67 23.87 12.91
CA PHE A 604 -11.48 24.72 11.75
C PHE A 604 -12.69 25.66 11.58
N THR A 605 -12.45 26.82 10.98
CA THR A 605 -13.49 27.72 10.49
C THR A 605 -13.52 27.67 8.97
N LEU A 606 -14.65 27.29 8.39
CA LEU A 606 -14.93 27.32 6.96
C LEU A 606 -15.68 28.60 6.62
N LYS A 607 -15.13 29.41 5.72
CA LYS A 607 -15.75 30.65 5.25
C LYS A 607 -16.40 30.44 3.89
N ILE A 608 -17.68 30.78 3.78
CA ILE A 608 -18.50 30.59 2.59
C ILE A 608 -19.16 31.92 2.25
N LYS A 609 -18.99 32.36 1.00
CA LYS A 609 -19.46 33.67 0.53
C LYS A 609 -20.95 33.92 0.77
N GLU A 610 -21.76 32.87 0.66
CA GLU A 610 -23.22 32.93 0.79
C GLU A 610 -23.73 32.71 2.24
N GLU A 611 -22.92 32.15 3.14
CA GLU A 611 -23.35 31.76 4.50
C GLU A 611 -22.53 32.38 5.66
N GLY A 612 -21.40 33.04 5.37
CA GLY A 612 -20.50 33.61 6.38
C GLY A 612 -19.46 32.60 6.87
N GLU A 613 -19.15 32.63 8.17
CA GLU A 613 -18.16 31.74 8.79
C GLU A 613 -18.83 30.64 9.63
N LEU A 614 -18.37 29.40 9.44
CA LEU A 614 -18.96 28.20 10.04
C LEU A 614 -17.86 27.36 10.70
N GLY A 615 -18.00 27.05 11.99
CA GLY A 615 -17.10 26.09 12.65
C GLY A 615 -17.37 24.66 12.16
N VAL A 616 -16.31 23.95 11.76
CA VAL A 616 -16.36 22.58 11.24
C VAL A 616 -15.29 21.69 11.89
N GLY A 617 -15.65 20.45 12.20
CA GLY A 617 -14.71 19.43 12.64
C GLY A 617 -13.89 18.88 11.49
N MET A 618 -14.47 18.76 10.30
CA MET A 618 -13.74 18.27 9.12
C MET A 618 -14.24 18.96 7.86
N CYS A 619 -13.30 19.37 7.00
CA CYS A 619 -13.56 19.83 5.64
C CYS A 619 -12.91 18.83 4.67
N VAL A 620 -13.70 18.08 3.92
CA VAL A 620 -13.22 17.12 2.91
C VAL A 620 -13.30 17.73 1.52
N TRP A 621 -12.16 17.88 0.85
CA TRP A 621 -12.05 18.53 -0.46
C TRP A 621 -11.96 17.52 -1.59
N SER A 622 -13.10 17.29 -2.25
CA SER A 622 -13.25 16.31 -3.34
C SER A 622 -13.34 16.95 -4.75
N THR A 623 -13.36 18.29 -4.83
CA THR A 623 -13.51 19.03 -6.09
C THR A 623 -12.18 19.49 -6.69
N GLY A 624 -12.19 19.77 -7.99
CA GLY A 624 -11.08 20.36 -8.73
C GLY A 624 -9.97 19.37 -9.11
N LEU A 625 -9.56 19.40 -10.39
CA LEU A 625 -8.39 18.67 -10.90
C LEU A 625 -7.39 19.67 -11.47
N MET A 626 -6.17 19.71 -10.94
CA MET A 626 -5.04 20.46 -11.52
C MET A 626 -4.03 19.50 -12.16
N GLN A 627 -3.32 19.97 -13.18
CA GLN A 627 -2.28 19.18 -13.83
C GLN A 627 -1.15 18.83 -12.85
N ASN A 628 -0.50 17.70 -13.09
CA ASN A 628 0.73 17.33 -12.39
C ASN A 628 1.83 18.40 -12.62
N PRO A 629 2.62 18.81 -11.60
CA PRO A 629 3.72 19.76 -11.77
C PRO A 629 4.68 19.42 -12.93
N PHE A 630 5.00 18.14 -13.14
CA PHE A 630 5.79 17.66 -14.29
C PHE A 630 5.14 18.00 -15.64
N VAL A 631 3.81 17.92 -15.72
CA VAL A 631 3.04 18.32 -16.92
C VAL A 631 3.08 19.83 -17.10
N HIS A 632 3.08 20.60 -16.03
CA HIS A 632 3.19 22.06 -16.10
C HIS A 632 4.60 22.53 -16.49
N GLN A 633 5.64 21.95 -15.89
CA GLN A 633 7.04 22.38 -15.96
C GLN A 633 7.78 21.70 -17.12
N ALA A 634 8.19 20.43 -16.99
CA ALA A 634 8.93 19.68 -18.01
C ALA A 634 8.21 19.66 -19.36
N LEU A 635 6.93 19.28 -19.36
CA LEU A 635 6.13 19.12 -20.57
C LEU A 635 5.50 20.45 -21.03
N SER A 636 6.22 21.57 -20.92
CA SER A 636 5.82 22.89 -21.43
C SER A 636 6.39 23.18 -22.82
N ASN A 637 7.72 23.16 -22.94
CA ASN A 637 8.49 23.58 -24.10
C ASN A 637 9.32 22.41 -24.66
N VAL A 638 9.51 22.35 -25.98
CA VAL A 638 10.38 21.36 -26.62
C VAL A 638 11.75 22.03 -26.79
N ARG A 639 12.68 21.77 -25.87
CA ARG A 639 13.99 22.47 -25.78
C ARG A 639 14.81 22.40 -27.06
N ALA A 640 14.75 21.28 -27.77
CA ALA A 640 15.35 21.08 -29.08
C ALA A 640 14.46 20.18 -29.92
N VAL A 641 14.42 20.40 -31.24
CA VAL A 641 13.62 19.61 -32.18
C VAL A 641 14.11 18.15 -32.16
N PRO A 642 13.25 17.14 -31.92
CA PRO A 642 13.66 15.75 -31.96
C PRO A 642 13.60 15.21 -33.39
N ASP A 643 14.54 14.34 -33.77
CA ASP A 643 14.66 13.85 -35.16
C ASP A 643 13.50 12.93 -35.61
N ASN A 644 12.65 12.47 -34.67
CA ASN A 644 11.43 11.69 -34.92
C ASN A 644 10.14 12.55 -34.99
N LEU A 645 10.28 13.87 -35.16
CA LEU A 645 9.13 14.78 -35.26
C LEU A 645 8.40 14.63 -36.61
N ARG A 646 7.18 14.12 -36.59
CA ARG A 646 6.37 13.93 -37.81
C ARG A 646 5.36 15.07 -37.99
N LEU A 647 5.56 15.87 -39.04
CA LEU A 647 4.57 16.83 -39.51
C LEU A 647 3.27 16.11 -39.92
N ILE A 648 2.11 16.69 -39.57
CA ILE A 648 0.82 16.27 -40.13
C ILE A 648 0.65 16.92 -41.51
N GLU A 649 0.02 16.22 -42.45
CA GLU A 649 0.04 16.51 -43.91
C GLU A 649 -0.37 17.93 -44.32
N SER A 650 -1.06 18.70 -43.46
CA SER A 650 -1.41 20.10 -43.69
C SER A 650 -0.29 21.13 -43.41
N ALA A 651 0.92 20.69 -43.05
CA ALA A 651 1.98 21.56 -42.53
C ALA A 651 3.07 22.01 -43.53
N GLY A 652 3.15 21.44 -44.73
CA GLY A 652 4.09 21.86 -45.78
C GLY A 652 5.48 21.21 -45.73
N ASP A 653 6.50 21.93 -46.21
CA ASP A 653 7.87 21.45 -46.43
C ASP A 653 8.56 20.99 -45.12
N PRO A 654 9.14 19.78 -45.07
CA PRO A 654 9.98 19.30 -43.96
C PRO A 654 11.10 20.23 -43.51
N SER A 655 11.61 21.13 -44.36
CA SER A 655 12.61 22.15 -43.97
C SER A 655 12.13 23.00 -42.79
N PHE A 656 10.85 23.40 -42.81
CA PHE A 656 10.21 24.25 -41.80
C PHE A 656 10.29 23.71 -40.37
N ALA A 657 10.43 22.39 -40.20
CA ALA A 657 10.47 21.76 -38.89
C ALA A 657 11.73 22.13 -38.06
N LYS A 658 12.83 22.52 -38.73
CA LYS A 658 14.13 22.77 -38.08
C LYS A 658 14.34 24.22 -37.65
N ASP A 659 13.71 25.17 -38.34
CA ASP A 659 13.94 26.62 -38.15
C ASP A 659 12.97 27.27 -37.15
N VAL A 660 12.24 26.48 -36.36
CA VAL A 660 11.16 26.94 -35.49
C VAL A 660 11.22 26.26 -34.12
N ALA A 661 11.10 27.05 -33.05
CA ALA A 661 10.97 26.53 -31.69
C ALA A 661 9.58 25.89 -31.49
N TRP A 662 9.50 24.76 -30.79
CA TRP A 662 8.27 24.00 -30.59
C TRP A 662 7.83 24.03 -29.12
N LYS A 663 6.51 24.01 -28.89
CA LYS A 663 5.92 23.83 -27.55
C LYS A 663 4.95 22.65 -27.54
N VAL A 664 4.77 22.03 -26.38
CA VAL A 664 3.76 20.99 -26.20
C VAL A 664 2.37 21.60 -26.37
N LYS A 665 1.53 21.00 -27.21
CA LYS A 665 0.16 21.47 -27.37
C LYS A 665 -0.65 21.10 -26.13
N LYS A 666 -1.29 22.08 -25.51
CA LYS A 666 -2.12 21.91 -24.31
C LYS A 666 -3.55 22.37 -24.56
N ASP A 667 -4.49 21.77 -23.83
CA ASP A 667 -5.90 22.16 -23.84
C ASP A 667 -6.07 23.51 -23.12
N GLU A 668 -6.68 24.49 -23.80
CA GLU A 668 -6.82 25.87 -23.32
C GLU A 668 -7.58 25.98 -21.98
N ARG A 669 -8.43 24.99 -21.65
CA ARG A 669 -9.27 25.01 -20.44
C ARG A 669 -8.69 24.23 -19.25
N SER A 670 -8.04 23.09 -19.51
CA SER A 670 -7.59 22.17 -18.46
C SER A 670 -6.07 22.06 -18.31
N GLY A 671 -5.30 22.66 -19.22
CA GLY A 671 -3.84 22.52 -19.27
C GLY A 671 -3.35 21.11 -19.65
N SER A 672 -4.26 20.16 -19.88
CA SER A 672 -3.94 18.77 -20.27
C SER A 672 -3.17 18.75 -21.59
N ILE A 673 -2.27 17.79 -21.75
CA ILE A 673 -1.54 17.63 -23.01
C ILE A 673 -2.50 17.15 -24.11
N ILE A 674 -2.42 17.76 -25.29
CA ILE A 674 -3.16 17.34 -26.47
C ILE A 674 -2.40 16.22 -27.19
N THR A 675 -3.15 15.22 -27.62
CA THR A 675 -2.66 14.06 -28.38
C THR A 675 -3.40 13.89 -29.71
N ASP A 676 -2.82 13.12 -30.63
CA ASP A 676 -3.56 12.59 -31.77
C ASP A 676 -4.52 11.46 -31.36
N ASP A 677 -5.29 10.94 -32.32
CA ASP A 677 -6.21 9.81 -32.10
C ASP A 677 -5.49 8.50 -31.73
N ARG A 678 -4.16 8.47 -31.81
CA ARG A 678 -3.30 7.34 -31.46
C ARG A 678 -2.49 7.58 -30.18
N LEU A 679 -2.90 8.58 -29.38
CA LEU A 679 -2.35 8.98 -28.09
C LEU A 679 -0.92 9.57 -28.15
N ARG A 680 -0.39 9.88 -29.34
CA ARG A 680 0.93 10.53 -29.49
C ARG A 680 0.87 11.99 -29.07
N LEU A 681 1.91 12.45 -28.39
CA LEU A 681 2.15 13.84 -28.03
C LEU A 681 2.06 14.76 -29.26
N LYS A 682 1.16 15.76 -29.22
CA LYS A 682 1.13 16.84 -30.23
C LYS A 682 1.95 18.04 -29.77
N VAL A 683 2.65 18.64 -30.73
CA VAL A 683 3.42 19.88 -30.56
C VAL A 683 3.03 20.90 -31.62
N VAL A 684 3.21 22.18 -31.31
CA VAL A 684 2.89 23.33 -32.19
C VAL A 684 4.05 24.33 -32.19
N PRO A 685 4.24 25.11 -33.28
CA PRO A 685 5.30 26.11 -33.34
C PRO A 685 5.04 27.28 -32.37
N GLN A 686 6.08 27.72 -31.69
CA GLN A 686 6.03 28.87 -30.78
C GLN A 686 5.94 30.18 -31.58
N GLY A 687 5.09 31.11 -31.14
CA GLY A 687 4.97 32.46 -31.72
C GLY A 687 4.17 32.57 -33.02
N LYS A 688 3.64 31.47 -33.57
CA LYS A 688 2.66 31.49 -34.68
C LYS A 688 1.30 30.99 -34.19
N ASN A 689 0.24 31.32 -34.92
CA ASN A 689 -1.15 31.10 -34.51
C ASN A 689 -1.43 29.59 -34.29
N ASP A 690 -1.71 29.20 -33.04
CA ASP A 690 -1.72 27.80 -32.50
C ASP A 690 -2.66 26.79 -33.19
N LYS A 691 -3.40 27.23 -34.22
CA LYS A 691 -4.52 26.52 -34.83
C LYS A 691 -4.13 25.62 -36.00
N HIS A 692 -3.06 25.92 -36.76
CA HIS A 692 -2.88 25.35 -38.13
C HIS A 692 -1.50 24.77 -38.50
N VAL A 693 -0.58 24.58 -37.55
CA VAL A 693 0.53 23.62 -37.71
C VAL A 693 0.58 22.76 -36.46
N ALA A 694 0.45 21.44 -36.63
CA ALA A 694 0.61 20.46 -35.56
C ALA A 694 1.47 19.30 -36.07
N ALA A 695 2.41 18.88 -35.23
CA ALA A 695 3.25 17.71 -35.46
C ALA A 695 3.09 16.72 -34.30
N VAL A 696 3.47 15.46 -34.51
CA VAL A 696 3.48 14.42 -33.47
C VAL A 696 4.90 13.93 -33.21
N VAL A 697 5.20 13.65 -31.94
CA VAL A 697 6.43 12.95 -31.54
C VAL A 697 6.11 11.46 -31.52
N ASP A 698 6.59 10.70 -32.50
CA ASP A 698 6.08 9.34 -32.80
C ASP A 698 6.33 8.29 -31.68
N ASP A 699 7.27 8.58 -30.77
CA ASP A 699 7.68 7.73 -29.64
C ASP A 699 7.14 8.17 -28.27
N VAL A 700 6.43 9.30 -28.17
CA VAL A 700 5.94 9.83 -26.88
C VAL A 700 4.42 9.79 -26.83
N TYR A 701 3.87 9.10 -25.83
CA TYR A 701 2.43 8.88 -25.66
C TYR A 701 1.95 9.47 -24.33
N VAL A 702 0.73 10.02 -24.30
CA VAL A 702 0.15 10.60 -23.07
C VAL A 702 -1.28 10.11 -22.85
N LEU A 703 -1.59 9.64 -21.63
CA LEU A 703 -2.90 9.09 -21.29
C LEU A 703 -3.23 9.23 -19.78
N GLY A 704 -4.39 8.68 -19.39
CA GLY A 704 -5.02 9.04 -18.12
C GLY A 704 -5.54 10.48 -18.17
N ASP A 705 -5.56 11.14 -17.01
CA ASP A 705 -6.17 12.47 -16.83
C ASP A 705 -5.25 13.62 -17.26
N CYS A 706 -3.97 13.36 -17.52
CA CYS A 706 -3.01 14.34 -18.02
C CYS A 706 -3.00 14.52 -19.56
N GLY A 707 -3.76 13.71 -20.31
CA GLY A 707 -3.75 13.70 -21.78
C GLY A 707 -5.14 13.61 -22.42
N ILE A 708 -5.47 14.55 -23.30
CA ILE A 708 -6.74 14.64 -24.05
C ILE A 708 -6.47 14.42 -25.55
N ILE A 709 -7.36 13.70 -26.25
CA ILE A 709 -7.28 13.57 -27.72
C ILE A 709 -7.91 14.80 -28.36
N GLU A 710 -7.23 15.43 -29.31
CA GLU A 710 -7.71 16.64 -29.98
C GLU A 710 -9.13 16.44 -30.57
N GLY A 711 -10.00 17.43 -30.35
CA GLY A 711 -11.40 17.38 -30.78
C GLY A 711 -12.33 16.46 -29.97
N THR A 712 -11.83 15.72 -28.97
CA THR A 712 -12.66 14.90 -28.08
C THR A 712 -13.05 15.62 -26.78
N ARG A 713 -14.08 15.11 -26.10
CA ARG A 713 -14.49 15.54 -24.75
C ARG A 713 -14.72 14.32 -23.84
N TYR A 714 -13.77 13.39 -23.83
CA TYR A 714 -13.83 12.21 -22.95
C TYR A 714 -13.56 12.61 -21.49
N PRO A 715 -14.33 12.09 -20.51
CA PRO A 715 -14.21 12.52 -19.11
C PRO A 715 -12.98 11.91 -18.41
N ALA A 716 -12.31 12.71 -17.59
CA ALA A 716 -11.22 12.28 -16.71
C ALA A 716 -11.74 11.21 -15.72
N THR A 717 -11.44 9.95 -16.00
CA THR A 717 -12.03 8.79 -15.32
C THR A 717 -11.11 7.56 -15.45
N ALA A 718 -11.13 6.71 -14.42
CA ALA A 718 -10.50 5.38 -14.46
C ALA A 718 -10.95 4.53 -15.68
N GLN A 719 -12.18 4.75 -16.17
CA GLN A 719 -12.74 4.05 -17.33
C GLN A 719 -12.05 4.47 -18.64
N VAL A 720 -11.92 5.78 -18.89
CA VAL A 720 -11.19 6.32 -20.06
C VAL A 720 -9.70 6.00 -19.96
N ALA A 721 -9.11 6.16 -18.77
CA ALA A 721 -7.72 5.86 -18.47
C ALA A 721 -7.34 4.41 -18.83
N SER A 722 -8.11 3.44 -18.31
CA SER A 722 -7.90 2.00 -18.57
C SER A 722 -8.12 1.64 -20.04
N GLN A 723 -9.17 2.19 -20.69
CA GLN A 723 -9.41 1.92 -22.11
C GLN A 723 -8.29 2.46 -23.01
N LYS A 724 -7.77 3.67 -22.74
CA LYS A 724 -6.60 4.22 -23.46
C LYS A 724 -5.38 3.32 -23.29
N GLY A 725 -5.07 2.90 -22.06
CA GLY A 725 -3.92 2.05 -21.77
C GLY A 725 -3.98 0.68 -22.44
N LEU A 726 -5.13 0.01 -22.35
CA LEU A 726 -5.36 -1.29 -22.99
C LEU A 726 -5.32 -1.20 -24.53
N TRP A 727 -5.83 -0.12 -25.12
CA TRP A 727 -5.71 0.13 -26.56
C TRP A 727 -4.26 0.34 -26.97
N LEU A 728 -3.50 1.17 -26.23
CA LEU A 728 -2.12 1.53 -26.56
C LEU A 728 -1.20 0.31 -26.51
N ALA A 729 -1.21 -0.44 -25.40
CA ALA A 729 -0.44 -1.67 -25.29
C ALA A 729 -0.83 -2.67 -26.40
N LYS A 730 -2.13 -2.85 -26.68
CA LYS A 730 -2.61 -3.73 -27.75
C LYS A 730 -2.14 -3.31 -29.16
N ARG A 731 -1.95 -2.02 -29.43
CA ARG A 731 -1.36 -1.50 -30.68
C ARG A 731 0.15 -1.70 -30.72
N LEU A 732 0.85 -1.34 -29.65
CA LEU A 732 2.31 -1.47 -29.52
C LEU A 732 2.76 -2.93 -29.64
N ASN A 733 2.06 -3.87 -29.01
CA ASN A 733 2.36 -5.31 -29.07
C ASN A 733 2.17 -5.87 -30.50
N LYS A 734 1.19 -5.35 -31.23
CA LYS A 734 0.93 -5.73 -32.62
C LYS A 734 1.79 -4.96 -33.62
N GLN A 735 2.53 -3.95 -33.18
CA GLN A 735 3.30 -3.02 -34.02
C GLN A 735 2.43 -2.42 -35.15
N ASP A 736 1.15 -2.13 -34.84
CA ASP A 736 0.14 -1.70 -35.81
C ASP A 736 -0.66 -0.45 -35.40
N LEU A 737 0.05 0.49 -34.75
CA LEU A 737 -0.46 1.75 -34.20
C LEU A 737 -1.23 2.59 -35.24
N ASP A 738 -0.66 2.84 -36.42
CA ASP A 738 -1.29 3.74 -37.39
C ASP A 738 -2.56 3.17 -38.04
N LYS A 739 -2.88 1.86 -37.91
CA LYS A 739 -4.05 1.24 -38.58
C LYS A 739 -5.41 1.79 -38.17
N ALA A 740 -5.59 2.17 -36.90
CA ALA A 740 -6.86 2.68 -36.39
C ALA A 740 -6.67 3.38 -35.04
N GLY A 741 -7.13 4.63 -34.92
CA GLY A 741 -7.12 5.38 -33.67
C GLY A 741 -8.01 4.82 -32.57
N PHE A 742 -7.81 5.36 -31.36
CA PHE A 742 -8.63 5.11 -30.18
C PHE A 742 -10.03 5.67 -30.34
N LYS A 743 -11.03 4.93 -29.86
CA LYS A 743 -12.39 5.40 -29.65
C LYS A 743 -12.87 4.91 -28.28
N PHE A 744 -13.25 5.84 -27.41
CA PHE A 744 -13.82 5.50 -26.11
C PHE A 744 -15.17 4.79 -26.29
N LYS A 745 -15.38 3.71 -25.52
CA LYS A 745 -16.67 3.03 -25.40
C LYS A 745 -17.21 3.30 -24.00
N ASP A 746 -18.23 4.15 -23.90
CA ASP A 746 -18.92 4.35 -22.62
C ASP A 746 -19.61 3.05 -22.17
N LEU A 747 -19.30 2.63 -20.94
CA LEU A 747 -19.89 1.48 -20.26
C LEU A 747 -20.93 1.89 -19.20
N GLY A 748 -21.22 3.19 -19.10
CA GLY A 748 -22.09 3.79 -18.10
C GLY A 748 -21.35 4.37 -16.89
N THR A 749 -22.10 5.18 -16.12
CA THR A 749 -21.68 5.86 -14.89
C THR A 749 -22.48 5.34 -13.69
N LEU A 750 -21.85 5.34 -12.52
CA LEU A 750 -22.35 4.81 -11.25
C LEU A 750 -22.05 5.80 -10.12
N ALA A 751 -22.94 5.91 -9.13
CA ALA A 751 -22.72 6.64 -7.89
C ALA A 751 -23.58 6.07 -6.74
N TYR A 752 -22.99 5.71 -5.60
CA TYR A 752 -23.71 5.40 -4.36
C TYR A 752 -24.36 6.67 -3.77
N ILE A 753 -25.55 6.55 -3.18
CA ILE A 753 -26.29 7.68 -2.59
C ILE A 753 -26.86 7.37 -1.19
N GLY A 754 -26.18 6.49 -0.44
CA GLY A 754 -26.50 6.18 0.96
C GLY A 754 -27.63 5.18 1.08
N ASN A 755 -27.75 4.54 2.25
CA ASN A 755 -28.89 3.70 2.63
C ASN A 755 -29.36 2.77 1.47
N TRP A 756 -28.47 1.85 1.07
CA TRP A 756 -28.72 0.74 0.13
C TRP A 756 -29.19 1.14 -1.29
N ASP A 757 -28.76 2.31 -1.76
CA ASP A 757 -29.26 2.98 -2.96
C ASP A 757 -28.11 3.58 -3.81
N ALA A 758 -28.30 3.63 -5.12
CA ALA A 758 -27.33 4.17 -6.06
C ALA A 758 -28.02 4.71 -7.32
N LEU A 759 -27.27 5.44 -8.13
CA LEU A 759 -27.65 5.81 -9.49
C LEU A 759 -26.83 5.00 -10.51
N PHE A 760 -27.48 4.58 -11.59
CA PHE A 760 -26.83 4.03 -12.78
C PHE A 760 -27.37 4.72 -14.05
N GLN A 761 -26.46 5.10 -14.94
CA GLN A 761 -26.80 5.65 -16.25
C GLN A 761 -25.87 5.10 -17.34
N GLY A 762 -26.41 4.41 -18.35
CA GLY A 762 -25.72 4.11 -19.60
C GLY A 762 -25.97 2.72 -20.20
N GLY A 763 -25.24 2.42 -21.27
CA GLY A 763 -25.28 1.13 -21.97
C GLY A 763 -26.68 0.71 -22.44
N LYS A 764 -26.94 -0.60 -22.43
CA LYS A 764 -28.27 -1.17 -22.77
C LYS A 764 -29.33 -1.01 -21.66
N TRP A 765 -28.92 -0.58 -20.46
CA TRP A 765 -29.75 -0.61 -19.25
C TRP A 765 -30.39 0.76 -18.93
N GLY A 766 -30.03 1.80 -19.68
CA GLY A 766 -30.71 3.10 -19.66
C GLY A 766 -30.42 3.90 -18.40
N ARG A 767 -31.44 4.13 -17.58
CA ARG A 767 -31.43 4.91 -16.34
C ARG A 767 -32.03 4.07 -15.23
N LEU A 768 -31.31 3.87 -14.14
CA LEU A 768 -31.76 3.12 -12.97
C LEU A 768 -31.38 3.87 -11.69
N GLN A 769 -32.20 3.67 -10.66
CA GLN A 769 -32.05 4.24 -9.32
C GLN A 769 -32.60 3.25 -8.30
N GLY A 770 -32.34 3.44 -7.00
CA GLY A 770 -32.78 2.52 -5.95
C GLY A 770 -31.92 1.26 -5.87
N TYR A 771 -32.42 0.30 -5.09
CA TYR A 771 -31.75 -0.97 -4.78
C TYR A 771 -31.23 -1.76 -6.02
N ILE A 772 -31.93 -1.68 -7.16
CA ILE A 772 -31.49 -2.34 -8.41
C ILE A 772 -30.19 -1.70 -8.94
N ALA A 773 -30.11 -0.36 -8.92
CA ALA A 773 -28.89 0.34 -9.30
C ALA A 773 -27.76 0.13 -8.29
N TRP A 774 -28.09 -0.01 -7.00
CA TRP A 774 -27.12 -0.37 -5.94
C TRP A 774 -26.53 -1.78 -6.13
N ALA A 775 -27.35 -2.77 -6.49
CA ALA A 775 -26.87 -4.11 -6.80
C ALA A 775 -25.94 -4.10 -8.04
N ILE A 776 -26.26 -3.28 -9.04
CA ILE A 776 -25.39 -3.05 -10.20
C ILE A 776 -24.11 -2.29 -9.80
N TRP A 777 -24.17 -1.31 -8.89
CA TRP A 777 -23.01 -0.59 -8.34
C TRP A 777 -22.03 -1.55 -7.66
N ARG A 778 -22.53 -2.37 -6.72
CA ARG A 778 -21.72 -3.40 -6.04
C ARG A 778 -21.14 -4.40 -7.03
N GLY A 779 -21.95 -4.98 -7.91
CA GLY A 779 -21.50 -5.95 -8.92
C GLY A 779 -20.47 -5.38 -9.92
N ALA A 780 -20.62 -4.11 -10.32
CA ALA A 780 -19.72 -3.47 -11.28
C ALA A 780 -18.37 -3.10 -10.68
N TYR A 781 -18.30 -2.63 -9.43
CA TYR A 781 -17.01 -2.39 -8.77
C TYR A 781 -16.34 -3.70 -8.36
N LEU A 782 -17.11 -4.66 -7.86
CA LEU A 782 -16.62 -6.01 -7.56
C LEU A 782 -15.93 -6.65 -8.78
N THR A 783 -16.62 -6.72 -9.92
CA THR A 783 -16.04 -7.32 -11.15
C THR A 783 -14.86 -6.54 -11.73
N ARG A 784 -14.73 -5.24 -11.41
CA ARG A 784 -13.65 -4.36 -11.92
C ARG A 784 -12.41 -4.26 -11.03
N THR A 785 -12.43 -4.73 -9.78
CA THR A 785 -11.20 -4.88 -8.98
C THR A 785 -10.15 -5.71 -9.74
N VAL A 786 -8.86 -5.45 -9.52
CA VAL A 786 -7.81 -5.88 -10.46
C VAL A 786 -7.28 -7.27 -10.10
N SER A 787 -6.98 -7.53 -8.84
CA SER A 787 -6.69 -8.86 -8.27
C SER A 787 -7.95 -9.72 -8.11
N TRP A 788 -7.77 -11.02 -7.85
CA TRP A 788 -8.84 -11.87 -7.31
C TRP A 788 -8.99 -11.73 -5.80
N ARG A 789 -7.92 -11.41 -5.06
CA ARG A 789 -7.95 -11.04 -3.62
C ARG A 789 -9.04 -10.01 -3.33
N ASN A 790 -9.05 -8.90 -4.06
CA ASN A 790 -10.04 -7.83 -3.89
C ASN A 790 -11.45 -8.20 -4.40
N LYS A 791 -11.62 -9.31 -5.14
CA LYS A 791 -12.94 -9.89 -5.52
C LYS A 791 -13.55 -10.76 -4.42
N ILE A 792 -12.76 -11.14 -3.42
CA ILE A 792 -13.20 -11.96 -2.29
C ILE A 792 -13.32 -11.09 -1.03
N LEU A 793 -12.36 -10.21 -0.77
CA LEU A 793 -12.40 -9.33 0.41
C LEU A 793 -13.56 -8.33 0.39
N VAL A 794 -13.87 -7.72 -0.76
CA VAL A 794 -14.92 -6.68 -0.85
C VAL A 794 -16.31 -7.23 -0.46
N PRO A 795 -16.77 -8.40 -0.96
CA PRO A 795 -18.01 -9.03 -0.47
C PRO A 795 -17.98 -9.46 0.99
N VAL A 796 -16.82 -9.87 1.53
CA VAL A 796 -16.69 -10.26 2.95
C VAL A 796 -16.88 -9.05 3.86
N TYR A 797 -16.19 -7.93 3.62
CA TYR A 797 -16.39 -6.70 4.40
C TYR A 797 -17.84 -6.17 4.30
N TRP A 798 -18.45 -6.27 3.12
CA TRP A 798 -19.87 -5.94 2.93
C TRP A 798 -20.84 -6.84 3.72
N ALA A 799 -20.45 -8.06 4.07
CA ALA A 799 -21.25 -8.98 4.89
C ALA A 799 -20.98 -8.77 6.39
N VAL A 800 -19.71 -8.64 6.78
CA VAL A 800 -19.31 -8.33 8.18
C VAL A 800 -19.96 -7.04 8.65
N ASN A 801 -19.82 -5.95 7.88
CA ASN A 801 -20.37 -4.65 8.24
C ASN A 801 -21.90 -4.63 8.27
N TRP A 802 -22.57 -5.53 7.55
CA TRP A 802 -24.03 -5.68 7.60
C TRP A 802 -24.52 -6.39 8.87
N VAL A 803 -23.72 -7.29 9.45
CA VAL A 803 -24.06 -8.03 10.67
C VAL A 803 -23.64 -7.29 11.93
N PHE A 804 -22.46 -6.65 11.93
CA PHE A 804 -21.83 -6.11 13.14
C PHE A 804 -21.74 -4.57 13.17
N GLY A 805 -21.96 -3.88 12.05
CA GLY A 805 -21.63 -2.46 11.90
C GLY A 805 -20.20 -2.24 11.41
N ARG A 806 -19.82 -0.97 11.19
CA ARG A 806 -18.47 -0.60 10.70
C ARG A 806 -17.45 -0.54 11.83
N ASP A 807 -16.19 -0.85 11.50
CA ASP A 807 -15.06 -0.59 12.40
C ASP A 807 -14.81 0.91 12.57
N ILE A 808 -14.81 1.36 13.83
CA ILE A 808 -14.58 2.74 14.27
C ILE A 808 -13.25 2.91 15.03
N SER A 809 -12.31 1.98 14.87
CA SER A 809 -10.98 2.03 15.49
C SER A 809 -10.08 3.11 14.86
N ARG A 810 -9.09 3.57 15.62
CA ARG A 810 -8.17 4.68 15.24
C ARG A 810 -6.74 4.17 15.10
N PHE A 811 -6.11 4.43 13.95
CA PHE A 811 -4.84 3.81 13.53
C PHE A 811 -3.88 4.81 12.84
#